data_AF-A0A1Z5TK82-F1
#
_entry.id   AF-A0A1Z5TK82-F1
#
_cell.length_a   1.000
_cell.length_b   1.000
_cell.length_c   1.000
_cell.angle_alpha   90.00
_cell.angle_beta   90.00
_cell.angle_gamma   90.00
#
_symmetry.space_group_name_H-M   'P 1'
#
loop_
_entity.id
_entity.type
_entity.pdbx_description
1 polymer ?
#
loop_
_entity_poly.entity_id
_entity_poly.type
_entity_poly.pdbx_seq_one_letter_code
_entity_poly.pdbx_strand_id
1 'polypeptide(L)'
;MSPGGSIFGAPNLSNIISSTLSSSASPQLKHNYDAIAVAAHASMVAVGFRLIGLGEDHKIDAQPDSTEPAPLPAEWNATKGSYAFRYAHSQSSMEYLLKINSMGNKAVIMGMGMGDDRTYSFDVKADEFVSTGNLPVTLLQEGESKEDAARKIGDVFISIGRLSDFGSMMRLSIIQKLVPSLQKEGYEETQESQSSSTSRSNMAATTGLENDLKDLTIVKESYPQVKDADSDPSKLSAAVFSNVEYTPQDKTEIEQWLITARHIAANEDAAKTAERLSSLNTHLSTRTTLLGSKPSIADVGMYARLAPVVKGWSDEQRTGEQGNHHIVRWLDFVQNAPLFNLKISDSDKVQIDPSKVVFFPKPIDQKAEKERKKKEKAAAQAAAGATTAAAAGATVTSAASGEAQENAKPGKKEKKSTGDKVAEAVGAEAPTEKKGKKEKQPKQPKNQPAADKPLSPAMIDLRVGHILKAVNHPDADSLYVSTINVGDAPGTDNTSEYEGKTVRTVCSGLNGLVPLEEMQGRKIVAVCNLKPVKMRGIQSSAMVLAASPRPKEGEDDHGHGGPVELVNPPSDAEAGERVFFDGYEGEPEKQLNPKKKVWDYCQAGFTTTDAKEVAFDVSAVEQMKDQGKSGIASLKTKQGLCTVPTLAGATVR
;
A
#
# COMPACT_ATOMS: atom_id res chain seq x y z
N MET A 1 3.35 -11.40 -33.92
CA MET A 1 2.17 -12.18 -33.48
C MET A 1 2.66 -13.22 -32.48
N SER A 2 2.28 -13.10 -31.20
CA SER A 2 2.53 -14.13 -30.19
C SER A 2 1.20 -14.66 -29.69
N PRO A 3 1.06 -15.98 -29.46
CA PRO A 3 -0.22 -16.62 -29.20
C PRO A 3 -0.61 -16.49 -27.71
N GLY A 4 -1.82 -15.99 -27.43
CA GLY A 4 -2.53 -16.21 -26.15
C GLY A 4 -2.24 -15.30 -24.94
N GLY A 5 -1.40 -14.26 -25.06
CA GLY A 5 -1.13 -13.32 -23.96
C GLY A 5 -1.99 -12.04 -24.00
N SER A 6 -2.34 -11.47 -22.84
CA SER A 6 -3.01 -10.16 -22.75
C SER A 6 -2.18 -9.06 -23.43
N ILE A 7 -2.81 -8.17 -24.23
CA ILE A 7 -2.14 -7.04 -24.90
C ILE A 7 -1.41 -6.14 -23.90
N PHE A 8 -1.98 -5.93 -22.72
CA PHE A 8 -1.37 -5.15 -21.64
C PHE A 8 -0.61 -6.01 -20.65
N GLY A 9 -0.44 -7.31 -20.94
CA GLY A 9 0.37 -8.20 -20.14
C GLY A 9 1.85 -7.83 -20.22
N ALA A 10 2.54 -7.99 -19.10
CA ALA A 10 3.96 -7.69 -18.99
C ALA A 10 4.85 -8.33 -20.07
N PRO A 11 4.65 -9.58 -20.55
CA PRO A 11 5.46 -10.12 -21.64
C PRO A 11 5.35 -9.29 -22.93
N ASN A 12 4.15 -8.80 -23.27
CA ASN A 12 3.94 -7.98 -24.45
C ASN A 12 4.53 -6.57 -24.26
N LEU A 13 4.27 -5.95 -23.10
CA LEU A 13 4.79 -4.62 -22.79
C LEU A 13 6.32 -4.60 -22.74
N SER A 14 6.96 -5.60 -22.13
CA SER A 14 8.42 -5.71 -22.10
C SER A 14 9.03 -5.86 -23.48
N ASN A 15 8.39 -6.62 -24.39
CA ASN A 15 8.84 -6.74 -25.77
C ASN A 15 8.69 -5.42 -26.56
N ILE A 16 7.61 -4.67 -26.32
CA ILE A 16 7.44 -3.36 -26.95
C ILE A 16 8.48 -2.37 -26.43
N ILE A 17 8.73 -2.34 -25.11
CA ILE A 17 9.74 -1.47 -24.50
C ILE A 17 11.14 -1.80 -25.05
N SER A 18 11.50 -3.08 -25.19
CA SER A 18 12.80 -3.46 -25.76
C SER A 18 12.94 -3.10 -27.24
N SER A 19 11.84 -3.11 -28.01
CA SER A 19 11.85 -2.71 -29.42
C SER A 19 11.89 -1.19 -29.65
N THR A 20 11.36 -0.41 -28.70
CA THR A 20 11.22 1.05 -28.84
C THR A 20 12.42 1.81 -28.28
N LEU A 21 13.19 1.23 -27.36
CA LEU A 21 14.38 1.88 -26.83
C LEU A 21 15.58 1.70 -27.76
N SER A 22 16.13 2.81 -28.25
CA SER A 22 17.32 2.80 -29.11
C SER A 22 18.57 2.34 -28.36
N SER A 23 19.46 1.63 -29.06
CA SER A 23 20.81 1.30 -28.58
C SER A 23 21.76 2.51 -28.53
N SER A 24 21.40 3.63 -29.17
CA SER A 24 22.25 4.83 -29.29
C SER A 24 22.33 5.68 -28.02
N ALA A 25 21.39 5.55 -27.09
CA ALA A 25 21.33 6.35 -25.86
C ALA A 25 21.51 5.46 -24.62
N SER A 26 22.70 5.51 -23.99
CA SER A 26 23.01 4.74 -22.77
C SER A 26 23.35 5.66 -21.60
N PRO A 27 22.87 5.38 -20.36
CA PRO A 27 21.86 4.38 -20.01
C PRO A 27 20.45 4.79 -20.46
N GLN A 28 19.67 3.83 -20.97
CA GLN A 28 18.33 4.05 -21.52
C GLN A 28 17.31 4.42 -20.44
N LEU A 29 17.37 3.81 -19.25
CA LEU A 29 16.52 4.13 -18.10
C LEU A 29 17.40 4.57 -16.93
N LYS A 30 17.30 5.85 -16.55
CA LYS A 30 18.13 6.48 -15.51
C LYS A 30 17.43 6.51 -14.16
N HIS A 31 16.12 6.69 -14.17
CA HIS A 31 15.30 6.90 -12.98
C HIS A 31 13.99 6.11 -13.05
N ASN A 32 13.34 5.94 -11.89
CA ASN A 32 12.07 5.22 -11.77
C ASN A 32 10.95 5.80 -12.64
N TYR A 33 10.93 7.12 -12.82
CA TYR A 33 9.97 7.78 -13.71
C TYR A 33 10.20 7.47 -15.19
N ASP A 34 11.43 7.16 -15.62
CA ASP A 34 11.70 6.72 -17.00
C ASP A 34 11.01 5.38 -17.27
N ALA A 35 11.05 4.46 -16.30
CA ALA A 35 10.40 3.16 -16.41
C ALA A 35 8.87 3.29 -16.51
N ILE A 36 8.27 4.21 -15.76
CA ILE A 36 6.82 4.49 -15.83
C ILE A 36 6.46 5.12 -17.17
N ALA A 37 7.22 6.12 -17.60
CA ALA A 37 6.98 6.81 -18.87
C ALA A 37 7.11 5.86 -20.07
N VAL A 38 8.12 4.97 -20.09
CA VAL A 38 8.28 4.00 -21.17
C VAL A 38 7.21 2.91 -21.14
N ALA A 39 6.73 2.49 -19.97
CA ALA A 39 5.59 1.57 -19.87
C ALA A 39 4.28 2.20 -20.34
N ALA A 40 4.09 3.50 -20.09
CA ALA A 40 2.95 4.25 -20.59
C ALA A 40 3.00 4.37 -22.12
N HIS A 41 4.18 4.68 -22.67
CA HIS A 41 4.42 4.66 -24.11
C HIS A 41 4.13 3.28 -24.74
N ALA A 42 4.68 2.22 -24.16
CA ALA A 42 4.47 0.86 -24.64
C ALA A 42 2.99 0.45 -24.60
N SER A 43 2.23 0.91 -23.62
CA SER A 43 0.78 0.68 -23.53
C SER A 43 0.02 1.36 -24.68
N MET A 44 0.42 2.56 -25.08
CA MET A 44 -0.16 3.25 -26.25
C MET A 44 0.18 2.51 -27.55
N VAL A 45 1.44 2.11 -27.72
CA VAL A 45 1.90 1.37 -28.90
C VAL A 45 1.24 0.00 -29.01
N ALA A 46 1.01 -0.68 -27.89
CA ALA A 46 0.38 -2.00 -27.83
C ALA A 46 -1.00 -2.04 -28.50
N VAL A 47 -1.72 -0.92 -28.51
CA VAL A 47 -3.04 -0.80 -29.14
C VAL A 47 -3.03 -0.06 -30.48
N GLY A 48 -1.85 0.29 -31.00
CA GLY A 48 -1.70 0.82 -32.37
C GLY A 48 -1.49 2.33 -32.46
N PHE A 49 -1.28 3.06 -31.36
CA PHE A 49 -0.88 4.46 -31.44
C PHE A 49 0.54 4.59 -31.99
N ARG A 50 0.72 5.48 -32.95
CA ARG A 50 2.01 5.82 -33.54
C ARG A 50 2.52 7.11 -32.91
N LEU A 51 3.75 7.08 -32.40
CA LEU A 51 4.40 8.27 -31.87
C LEU A 51 4.73 9.23 -33.03
N ILE A 52 4.31 10.49 -32.90
CA ILE A 52 4.50 11.54 -33.91
C ILE A 52 5.21 12.78 -33.35
N GLY A 53 5.61 12.79 -32.07
CA GLY A 53 6.22 13.96 -31.45
C GLY A 53 6.51 13.81 -29.96
N LEU A 54 7.33 14.72 -29.43
CA LEU A 54 7.64 14.84 -27.99
C LEU A 54 7.22 16.23 -27.48
N GLY A 55 6.02 16.33 -26.90
CA GLY A 55 5.44 17.60 -26.46
C GLY A 55 4.34 18.14 -27.37
N GLU A 56 3.93 19.39 -27.13
CA GLU A 56 2.81 20.03 -27.84
C GLU A 56 3.19 20.56 -29.23
N ASP A 57 4.42 21.04 -29.39
CA ASP A 57 4.86 21.73 -30.62
C ASP A 57 5.86 20.92 -31.45
N HIS A 58 6.49 19.91 -30.86
CA HIS A 58 7.49 19.08 -31.54
C HIS A 58 6.80 17.95 -32.31
N LYS A 59 7.04 17.87 -33.63
CA LYS A 59 6.68 16.73 -34.47
C LYS A 59 7.93 15.99 -34.93
N ILE A 60 7.87 14.67 -34.92
CA ILE A 60 8.86 13.75 -35.47
C ILE A 60 8.30 13.24 -36.80
N ASP A 61 9.15 13.12 -37.82
CA ASP A 61 8.77 12.53 -39.10
C ASP A 61 8.47 11.04 -38.93
N ALA A 62 7.22 10.72 -38.57
CA ALA A 62 6.77 9.35 -38.41
C ALA A 62 6.65 8.69 -39.79
N GLN A 63 7.46 7.67 -40.05
CA GLN A 63 7.35 6.84 -41.26
C GLN A 63 5.97 6.15 -41.29
N PRO A 64 5.14 6.37 -42.33
CA PRO A 64 3.72 5.97 -42.32
C PRO A 64 3.47 4.46 -42.49
N ASP A 65 4.47 3.66 -42.85
CA ASP A 65 4.27 2.28 -43.36
C ASP A 65 5.07 1.17 -42.63
N SER A 66 5.72 1.46 -41.50
CA SER A 66 6.45 0.42 -40.76
C SER A 66 5.52 -0.38 -39.85
N THR A 67 5.54 -1.71 -39.98
CA THR A 67 4.89 -2.66 -39.05
C THR A 67 5.59 -2.75 -37.68
N GLU A 68 6.78 -2.16 -37.55
CA GLU A 68 7.55 -2.11 -36.31
C GLU A 68 7.42 -0.74 -35.61
N PRO A 69 7.35 -0.71 -34.26
CA PRO A 69 7.32 0.54 -33.49
C PRO A 69 8.52 1.44 -33.81
N ALA A 70 8.28 2.72 -34.06
CA ALA A 70 9.37 3.67 -34.23
C ALA A 70 10.20 3.77 -32.93
N PRO A 71 11.53 3.81 -33.01
CA PRO A 71 12.37 3.97 -31.83
C PRO A 71 12.14 5.34 -31.19
N LEU A 72 12.18 5.39 -29.87
CA LEU A 72 12.10 6.62 -29.09
C LEU A 72 13.34 7.49 -29.37
N PRO A 73 13.16 8.79 -29.69
CA PRO A 73 14.27 9.73 -29.87
C PRO A 73 15.09 9.88 -28.59
N ALA A 74 16.41 10.08 -28.69
CA ALA A 74 17.31 10.09 -27.53
C ALA A 74 16.93 11.11 -26.43
N GLU A 75 16.23 12.18 -26.80
CA GLU A 75 15.77 13.26 -25.94
C GLU A 75 14.44 12.98 -25.19
N TRP A 76 13.79 11.83 -25.42
CA TRP A 76 12.48 11.50 -24.81
C TRP A 76 12.46 11.57 -23.28
N ASN A 77 13.61 11.35 -22.63
CA ASN A 77 13.81 11.44 -21.18
C ASN A 77 14.82 12.53 -20.77
N ALA A 78 15.00 13.57 -21.60
CA ALA A 78 15.95 14.65 -21.33
C ALA A 78 15.65 15.41 -20.02
N THR A 79 14.36 15.61 -19.71
CA THR A 79 13.90 16.26 -18.48
C THR A 79 13.44 15.21 -17.47
N LYS A 80 14.18 15.06 -16.37
CA LYS A 80 13.83 14.11 -15.31
C LYS A 80 12.44 14.41 -14.75
N GLY A 81 11.56 13.41 -14.78
CA GLY A 81 10.25 13.52 -14.15
C GLY A 81 9.24 14.36 -14.93
N SER A 82 9.52 14.75 -16.17
CA SER A 82 8.55 15.38 -17.06
C SER A 82 8.71 14.83 -18.47
N TYR A 83 7.70 14.10 -18.91
CA TYR A 83 7.68 13.39 -20.19
C TYR A 83 6.43 13.78 -20.95
N ALA A 84 6.54 13.93 -22.26
CA ALA A 84 5.42 14.22 -23.12
C ALA A 84 5.55 13.46 -24.45
N PHE A 85 4.50 12.74 -24.82
CA PHE A 85 4.43 11.94 -26.03
C PHE A 85 3.20 12.33 -26.83
N ARG A 86 3.37 12.61 -28.11
CA ARG A 86 2.28 12.92 -29.03
C ARG A 86 2.04 11.72 -29.94
N TYR A 87 0.79 11.33 -30.10
CA TYR A 87 0.39 10.17 -30.88
C TYR A 87 -0.65 10.47 -31.95
N ALA A 88 -0.63 9.67 -33.01
CA ALA A 88 -1.74 9.52 -33.95
C ALA A 88 -2.23 8.06 -33.94
N HIS A 89 -3.50 7.85 -34.27
CA HIS A 89 -4.08 6.51 -34.39
C HIS A 89 -4.72 6.33 -35.76
N SER A 90 -4.66 5.14 -36.38
CA SER A 90 -5.26 4.94 -37.73
C SER A 90 -6.79 5.03 -37.76
N GLN A 91 -7.43 4.78 -36.62
CA GLN A 91 -8.90 4.82 -36.47
C GLN A 91 -9.44 6.18 -36.00
N SER A 92 -8.58 7.20 -35.88
CA SER A 92 -9.02 8.56 -35.53
C SER A 92 -8.17 9.60 -36.26
N SER A 93 -8.81 10.65 -36.75
CA SER A 93 -8.12 11.81 -37.33
C SER A 93 -7.53 12.76 -36.28
N MET A 94 -7.81 12.53 -34.99
CA MET A 94 -7.27 13.33 -33.90
C MET A 94 -5.84 12.92 -33.54
N GLU A 95 -5.06 13.89 -33.07
CA GLU A 95 -3.78 13.65 -32.40
C GLU A 95 -4.00 13.63 -30.88
N TYR A 96 -3.19 12.88 -30.16
CA TYR A 96 -3.34 12.67 -28.72
C TYR A 96 -2.06 13.04 -28.00
N LEU A 97 -2.18 13.62 -26.82
CA LEU A 97 -1.06 14.00 -25.99
C LEU A 97 -1.10 13.23 -24.67
N LEU A 98 0.00 12.54 -24.37
CA LEU A 98 0.22 11.85 -23.11
C LEU A 98 1.35 12.56 -22.35
N LYS A 99 1.05 13.13 -21.18
CA LYS A 99 2.02 13.76 -20.28
C LYS A 99 2.20 12.93 -19.02
N ILE A 100 3.44 12.78 -18.58
CA ILE A 100 3.79 12.12 -17.32
C ILE A 100 4.64 13.10 -16.51
N ASN A 101 4.16 13.49 -15.34
CA ASN A 101 4.84 14.42 -14.45
C ASN A 101 5.08 13.81 -13.06
N SER A 102 6.29 13.98 -12.53
CA SER A 102 6.64 13.56 -11.17
C SER A 102 6.22 14.60 -10.16
N MET A 103 5.45 14.19 -9.16
CA MET A 103 5.08 14.98 -7.98
C MET A 103 5.55 14.24 -6.72
N GLY A 104 6.75 14.57 -6.25
CA GLY A 104 7.37 13.88 -5.12
C GLY A 104 7.74 12.44 -5.48
N ASN A 105 6.99 11.47 -4.94
CA ASN A 105 7.10 10.03 -5.27
C ASN A 105 5.96 9.53 -6.18
N LYS A 106 5.01 10.41 -6.54
CA LYS A 106 3.93 10.08 -7.46
C LYS A 106 4.35 10.41 -8.89
N ALA A 107 3.97 9.55 -9.83
CA ALA A 107 3.90 9.88 -11.25
C ALA A 107 2.43 10.10 -11.59
N VAL A 108 2.11 11.29 -12.10
CA VAL A 108 0.79 11.66 -12.61
C VAL A 108 0.82 11.42 -14.11
N ILE A 109 -0.02 10.51 -14.61
CA ILE A 109 -0.17 10.21 -16.03
C ILE A 109 -1.44 10.92 -16.52
N MET A 110 -1.32 11.74 -17.55
CA MET A 110 -2.40 12.54 -18.12
C MET A 110 -2.49 12.29 -19.62
N GLY A 111 -3.69 12.06 -20.14
CA GLY A 111 -3.96 11.89 -21.55
C GLY A 111 -5.08 12.82 -22.01
N MET A 112 -4.93 13.42 -23.19
CA MET A 112 -5.95 14.26 -23.82
C MET A 112 -5.91 14.16 -25.35
N GLY A 113 -7.05 14.40 -26.00
CA GLY A 113 -7.11 14.63 -27.45
C GLY A 113 -6.76 16.08 -27.77
N MET A 114 -5.93 16.32 -28.78
CA MET A 114 -5.61 17.67 -29.24
C MET A 114 -6.84 18.31 -29.88
N GLY A 115 -7.37 19.36 -29.24
CA GLY A 115 -8.62 20.02 -29.64
C GLY A 115 -9.86 19.58 -28.84
N ASP A 116 -9.70 18.70 -27.84
CA ASP A 116 -10.70 18.41 -26.82
C ASP A 116 -10.28 19.06 -25.49
N ASP A 117 -11.24 19.58 -24.72
CA ASP A 117 -11.02 20.18 -23.41
C ASP A 117 -10.93 19.13 -22.28
N ARG A 118 -11.26 17.86 -22.59
CA ARG A 118 -11.26 16.78 -21.59
C ARG A 118 -9.87 16.18 -21.42
N THR A 119 -9.44 16.14 -20.16
CA THR A 119 -8.22 15.47 -19.73
C THR A 119 -8.56 14.29 -18.84
N TYR A 120 -7.95 13.14 -19.13
CA TYR A 120 -8.05 11.95 -18.30
C TYR A 120 -6.73 11.73 -17.58
N SER A 121 -6.77 11.33 -16.31
CA SER A 121 -5.55 11.15 -15.53
C SER A 121 -5.68 10.08 -14.47
N PHE A 122 -4.56 9.46 -14.13
CA PHE A 122 -4.42 8.63 -12.93
C PHE A 122 -3.01 8.76 -12.35
N ASP A 123 -2.90 8.44 -11.07
CA ASP A 123 -1.65 8.53 -10.34
C ASP A 123 -1.13 7.14 -9.98
N VAL A 124 0.19 6.97 -10.08
CA VAL A 124 0.89 5.82 -9.48
C VAL A 124 2.02 6.30 -8.59
N LYS A 125 2.34 5.55 -7.53
CA LYS A 125 3.56 5.80 -6.77
C LYS A 125 4.70 5.00 -7.37
N ALA A 126 5.79 5.68 -7.70
CA ALA A 126 6.84 5.05 -8.49
C ALA A 126 7.54 3.90 -7.76
N ASP A 127 7.69 3.99 -6.44
CA ASP A 127 8.28 2.97 -5.58
C ASP A 127 7.39 1.73 -5.32
N GLU A 128 6.11 1.78 -5.69
CA GLU A 128 5.22 0.62 -5.63
C GLU A 128 5.21 -0.18 -6.94
N PHE A 129 5.74 0.38 -8.02
CA PHE A 129 5.79 -0.26 -9.34
C PHE A 129 7.21 -0.61 -9.79
N VAL A 130 8.20 0.23 -9.45
CA VAL A 130 9.57 0.15 -9.97
C VAL A 130 10.56 -0.21 -8.87
N SER A 131 11.43 -1.17 -9.14
CA SER A 131 12.57 -1.54 -8.30
C SER A 131 13.74 -0.59 -8.55
N THR A 132 13.90 0.43 -7.69
CA THR A 132 15.00 1.41 -7.83
C THR A 132 16.39 0.80 -7.72
N GLY A 133 16.52 -0.41 -7.14
CA GLY A 133 17.78 -1.13 -7.02
C GLY A 133 18.32 -1.65 -8.37
N ASN A 134 17.45 -1.75 -9.38
CA ASN A 134 17.78 -2.24 -10.72
C ASN A 134 17.94 -1.08 -11.73
N LEU A 135 18.11 0.15 -11.24
CA LEU A 135 18.33 1.36 -12.04
C LEU A 135 19.64 2.05 -11.63
N PRO A 136 20.37 2.69 -12.58
CA PRO A 136 20.08 2.80 -14.01
C PRO A 136 20.32 1.49 -14.77
N VAL A 137 19.58 1.25 -15.85
CA VAL A 137 19.75 0.05 -16.69
C VAL A 137 20.01 0.41 -18.14
N THR A 138 20.92 -0.35 -18.75
CA THR A 138 21.16 -0.38 -20.19
C THR A 138 20.55 -1.65 -20.74
N LEU A 139 19.53 -1.51 -21.59
CA LEU A 139 18.68 -2.63 -22.01
C LEU A 139 19.18 -3.36 -23.25
N LEU A 140 19.96 -2.69 -24.10
CA LEU A 140 20.56 -3.25 -25.31
C LEU A 140 22.04 -2.88 -25.35
N GLN A 141 22.92 -3.85 -25.09
CA GLN A 141 24.37 -3.76 -25.34
C GLN A 141 24.71 -4.59 -26.60
N GLU A 142 25.84 -4.29 -27.27
CA GLU A 142 26.29 -5.05 -28.44
C GLU A 142 26.43 -6.55 -28.09
N GLY A 143 25.61 -7.40 -28.72
CA GLY A 143 25.64 -8.86 -28.55
C GLY A 143 24.52 -9.46 -27.67
N GLU A 144 23.65 -8.65 -27.05
CA GLU A 144 22.52 -9.16 -26.25
C GLU A 144 21.24 -9.36 -27.08
N SER A 145 20.47 -10.41 -26.76
CA SER A 145 19.21 -10.73 -27.45
C SER A 145 18.05 -9.82 -27.01
N LYS A 146 17.00 -9.69 -27.85
CA LYS A 146 15.79 -8.94 -27.50
C LYS A 146 15.04 -9.58 -26.32
N GLU A 147 15.16 -10.90 -26.15
CA GLU A 147 14.61 -11.66 -25.04
C GLU A 147 15.29 -11.31 -23.70
N ASP A 148 16.61 -11.10 -23.70
CA ASP A 148 17.35 -10.69 -22.51
C ASP A 148 17.02 -9.25 -22.11
N ALA A 149 16.83 -8.37 -23.09
CA ALA A 149 16.34 -7.02 -22.85
C ALA A 149 14.94 -7.01 -22.21
N ALA A 150 14.02 -7.86 -22.70
CA ALA A 150 12.68 -8.01 -22.14
C ALA A 150 12.69 -8.53 -20.70
N ARG A 151 13.61 -9.44 -20.36
CA ARG A 151 13.83 -9.92 -18.98
C ARG A 151 14.33 -8.81 -18.07
N LYS A 152 15.35 -8.05 -18.50
CA LYS A 152 15.87 -6.90 -17.74
C LYS A 152 14.79 -5.85 -17.49
N ILE A 153 13.90 -5.61 -18.45
CA ILE A 153 12.73 -4.73 -18.26
C ILE A 153 11.80 -5.29 -17.19
N GLY A 154 11.51 -6.59 -17.20
CA GLY A 154 10.74 -7.25 -16.16
C GLY A 154 11.32 -7.03 -14.76
N ASP A 155 12.64 -7.10 -14.62
CA ASP A 155 13.35 -6.90 -13.35
C ASP A 155 13.38 -5.43 -12.90
N VAL A 156 13.23 -4.46 -13.81
CA VAL A 156 13.09 -3.04 -13.45
C VAL A 156 11.79 -2.82 -12.66
N PHE A 157 10.75 -3.60 -12.90
CA PHE A 157 9.51 -3.56 -12.11
C PHE A 157 9.59 -4.49 -10.89
N ILE A 158 8.84 -4.17 -9.84
CA ILE A 158 8.85 -4.97 -8.60
C ILE A 158 8.38 -6.42 -8.86
N SER A 159 7.48 -6.60 -9.83
CA SER A 159 7.08 -7.89 -10.37
C SER A 159 6.49 -7.73 -11.76
N ILE A 160 6.45 -8.84 -12.51
CA ILE A 160 5.75 -8.97 -13.80
C ILE A 160 4.25 -8.61 -13.65
N GLY A 161 3.66 -8.91 -12.49
CA GLY A 161 2.29 -8.51 -12.15
C GLY A 161 2.12 -6.98 -12.15
N ARG A 162 3.05 -6.24 -11.55
CA ARG A 162 2.96 -4.77 -11.47
C ARG A 162 3.02 -4.08 -12.83
N LEU A 163 3.80 -4.60 -13.77
CA LEU A 163 3.80 -4.07 -15.14
C LEU A 163 2.47 -4.36 -15.86
N SER A 164 1.87 -5.53 -15.61
CA SER A 164 0.55 -5.88 -16.15
C SER A 164 -0.59 -5.05 -15.53
N ASP A 165 -0.51 -4.78 -14.22
CA ASP A 165 -1.44 -3.90 -13.51
C ASP A 165 -1.36 -2.48 -14.07
N PHE A 166 -0.14 -1.97 -14.29
CA PHE A 166 0.07 -0.65 -14.89
C PHE A 166 -0.54 -0.56 -16.29
N GLY A 167 -0.34 -1.58 -17.13
CA GLY A 167 -0.97 -1.67 -18.45
C GLY A 167 -2.51 -1.66 -18.37
N SER A 168 -3.07 -2.34 -17.38
CA SER A 168 -4.53 -2.35 -17.13
C SER A 168 -5.05 -0.98 -16.69
N MET A 169 -4.30 -0.26 -15.85
CA MET A 169 -4.63 1.12 -15.46
C MET A 169 -4.59 2.07 -16.65
N MET A 170 -3.57 1.95 -17.53
CA MET A 170 -3.47 2.70 -18.78
C MET A 170 -4.65 2.44 -19.71
N ARG A 171 -5.07 1.17 -19.85
CA ARG A 171 -6.26 0.78 -20.63
C ARG A 171 -7.50 1.51 -20.13
N LEU A 172 -7.84 1.35 -18.85
CA LEU A 172 -9.10 1.84 -18.27
C LEU A 172 -9.14 3.36 -18.12
N SER A 173 -8.04 3.95 -17.68
CA SER A 173 -8.03 5.35 -17.24
C SER A 173 -7.68 6.33 -18.36
N ILE A 174 -6.98 5.88 -19.41
CA ILE A 174 -6.47 6.74 -20.48
C ILE A 174 -6.97 6.25 -21.84
N ILE A 175 -6.54 5.07 -22.28
CA ILE A 175 -6.71 4.62 -23.68
C ILE A 175 -8.19 4.52 -24.06
N GLN A 176 -8.99 3.84 -23.24
CA GLN A 176 -10.40 3.63 -23.52
C GLN A 176 -11.20 4.96 -23.49
N LYS A 177 -10.76 5.93 -22.69
CA LYS A 177 -11.41 7.24 -22.59
C LYS A 177 -11.02 8.19 -23.72
N LEU A 178 -9.79 8.06 -24.21
CA LEU A 178 -9.28 8.84 -25.34
C LEU A 178 -9.84 8.36 -26.68
N VAL A 179 -9.93 7.05 -26.88
CA VAL A 179 -10.51 6.47 -28.10
C VAL A 179 -11.51 5.40 -27.73
N PRO A 180 -12.75 5.79 -27.40
CA PRO A 180 -13.83 4.83 -27.20
C PRO A 180 -14.10 4.04 -28.49
N SER A 181 -14.44 2.77 -28.35
CA SER A 181 -14.67 1.78 -29.41
C SER A 181 -13.46 1.48 -30.29
N LEU A 182 -12.25 1.50 -29.73
CA LEU A 182 -11.02 1.14 -30.43
C LEU A 182 -11.07 -0.34 -30.87
N GLN A 183 -10.95 -0.58 -32.18
CA GLN A 183 -11.03 -1.92 -32.76
C GLN A 183 -9.62 -2.48 -33.01
N LYS A 184 -9.10 -3.30 -32.09
CA LYS A 184 -7.80 -3.96 -32.24
C LYS A 184 -7.90 -5.43 -31.80
N GLU A 185 -7.36 -6.35 -32.60
CA GLU A 185 -7.36 -7.78 -32.29
C GLU A 185 -6.66 -8.05 -30.94
N GLY A 186 -7.38 -8.61 -29.97
CA GLY A 186 -6.91 -8.86 -28.59
C GLY A 186 -7.11 -7.71 -27.61
N TYR A 187 -7.68 -6.57 -28.05
CA TYR A 187 -8.07 -5.43 -27.22
C TYR A 187 -9.58 -5.44 -27.06
N GLU A 188 -10.05 -5.38 -25.82
CA GLU A 188 -11.48 -5.24 -25.50
C GLU A 188 -11.67 -3.95 -24.70
N GLU A 189 -12.86 -3.37 -24.71
CA GLU A 189 -13.17 -2.19 -23.89
C GLU A 189 -14.07 -2.57 -22.73
N THR A 190 -13.86 -1.91 -21.60
CA THR A 190 -14.62 -2.11 -20.37
C THR A 190 -15.69 -1.04 -20.26
N GLN A 191 -16.93 -1.32 -20.69
CA GLN A 191 -18.00 -0.30 -20.77
C GLN A 191 -18.19 0.48 -19.44
N GLU A 192 -17.99 1.80 -19.47
CA GLU A 192 -18.35 2.71 -18.37
C GLU A 192 -19.81 3.16 -18.52
N SER A 193 -20.64 2.83 -17.54
CA SER A 193 -22.06 3.24 -17.47
C SER A 193 -22.18 4.73 -17.14
N GLN A 194 -22.39 5.58 -18.16
CA GLN A 194 -22.92 6.95 -17.96
C GLN A 194 -24.34 7.06 -18.50
N SER A 195 -25.23 7.52 -17.61
CA SER A 195 -26.62 7.87 -17.86
C SER A 195 -26.77 9.03 -18.83
N SER A 196 -27.19 8.78 -20.08
CA SER A 196 -28.25 9.54 -20.75
C SER A 196 -28.67 8.90 -22.08
N SER A 197 -29.98 8.74 -22.19
CA SER A 197 -30.85 8.40 -23.33
C SER A 197 -30.25 8.15 -24.73
N THR A 198 -30.55 6.93 -25.23
CA THR A 198 -30.95 6.60 -26.62
C THR A 198 -29.82 6.25 -27.62
N SER A 199 -29.53 4.94 -27.77
CA SER A 199 -29.99 4.17 -28.94
C SER A 199 -29.53 2.70 -28.90
N ARG A 200 -30.53 1.84 -29.06
CA ARG A 200 -30.54 0.37 -29.05
C ARG A 200 -29.51 -0.26 -30.03
N SER A 201 -28.50 -0.94 -29.53
CA SER A 201 -27.85 -2.04 -30.29
C SER A 201 -26.89 -2.97 -29.53
N ASN A 202 -26.50 -2.69 -28.27
CA ASN A 202 -25.57 -3.55 -27.51
C ASN A 202 -26.19 -4.23 -26.27
N MET A 203 -27.42 -4.74 -26.40
CA MET A 203 -28.19 -5.36 -25.31
C MET A 203 -28.13 -6.91 -25.31
N ALA A 204 -26.97 -7.53 -25.59
CA ALA A 204 -26.89 -8.98 -25.73
C ALA A 204 -25.90 -9.70 -24.77
N ALA A 205 -24.90 -9.01 -24.20
CA ALA A 205 -23.91 -9.66 -23.32
C ALA A 205 -24.00 -9.24 -21.83
N THR A 206 -24.53 -8.05 -21.53
CA THR A 206 -24.76 -7.55 -20.16
C THR A 206 -26.14 -7.89 -19.59
N THR A 207 -27.09 -8.27 -20.44
CA THR A 207 -28.47 -8.65 -20.05
C THR A 207 -28.57 -9.98 -19.29
N GLY A 208 -27.46 -10.73 -19.18
CA GLY A 208 -27.40 -11.98 -18.43
C GLY A 208 -26.98 -11.84 -16.96
N LEU A 209 -26.42 -10.71 -16.50
CA LEU A 209 -25.96 -10.52 -15.10
C LEU A 209 -27.12 -10.37 -14.11
N GLU A 210 -28.10 -9.58 -14.52
CA GLU A 210 -29.21 -9.11 -13.69
C GLU A 210 -30.31 -10.17 -13.52
N ASN A 211 -30.62 -10.94 -14.58
CA ASN A 211 -31.65 -11.99 -14.52
C ASN A 211 -31.16 -13.24 -13.79
N ASP A 212 -29.90 -13.64 -14.01
CA ASP A 212 -29.34 -14.90 -13.50
C ASP A 212 -29.27 -14.97 -11.96
N LEU A 213 -29.07 -13.86 -11.25
CA LEU A 213 -28.97 -13.87 -9.78
C LEU A 213 -30.30 -14.13 -9.08
N LYS A 214 -31.35 -13.42 -9.49
CA LYS A 214 -32.71 -13.66 -9.00
C LYS A 214 -33.24 -15.01 -9.45
N ASP A 215 -32.72 -15.51 -10.56
CA ASP A 215 -33.13 -16.79 -11.10
C ASP A 215 -32.52 -18.00 -10.39
N LEU A 216 -31.45 -17.81 -9.61
CA LEU A 216 -30.89 -18.84 -8.75
C LEU A 216 -31.95 -19.39 -7.80
N THR A 217 -32.14 -20.72 -7.83
CA THR A 217 -33.09 -21.45 -6.98
C THR A 217 -32.94 -21.08 -5.51
N ILE A 218 -31.69 -21.01 -5.03
CA ILE A 218 -31.39 -20.66 -3.64
C ILE A 218 -31.87 -19.24 -3.26
N VAL A 219 -31.81 -18.27 -4.17
CA VAL A 219 -32.29 -16.90 -3.93
C VAL A 219 -33.82 -16.89 -3.91
N LYS A 220 -34.47 -17.57 -4.86
CA LYS A 220 -35.95 -17.67 -4.94
C LYS A 220 -36.57 -18.32 -3.70
N GLU A 221 -35.98 -19.42 -3.23
CA GLU A 221 -36.51 -20.17 -2.09
C GLU A 221 -36.23 -19.46 -0.76
N SER A 222 -35.03 -18.90 -0.61
CA SER A 222 -34.59 -18.24 0.62
C SER A 222 -35.22 -16.86 0.81
N TYR A 223 -35.43 -16.12 -0.29
CA TYR A 223 -35.89 -14.72 -0.24
C TYR A 223 -37.10 -14.47 -1.16
N PRO A 224 -38.30 -14.97 -0.80
CA PRO A 224 -39.51 -14.75 -1.61
C PRO A 224 -39.86 -13.27 -1.79
N GLN A 225 -39.46 -12.42 -0.83
CA GLN A 225 -39.75 -10.99 -0.83
C GLN A 225 -39.05 -10.20 -1.95
N VAL A 226 -38.00 -10.76 -2.56
CA VAL A 226 -37.26 -10.07 -3.63
C VAL A 226 -37.75 -10.43 -5.04
N LYS A 227 -38.86 -11.16 -5.15
CA LYS A 227 -39.47 -11.56 -6.43
C LYS A 227 -39.75 -10.37 -7.35
N ASP A 228 -40.19 -9.24 -6.78
CA ASP A 228 -40.50 -8.00 -7.51
C ASP A 228 -39.41 -6.92 -7.32
N ALA A 229 -38.29 -7.23 -6.67
CA ALA A 229 -37.21 -6.27 -6.44
C ALA A 229 -36.52 -5.87 -7.75
N ASP A 230 -35.56 -4.95 -7.71
CA ASP A 230 -34.71 -4.61 -8.87
C ASP A 230 -33.64 -5.71 -9.09
N SER A 231 -33.27 -5.97 -10.34
CA SER A 231 -32.30 -7.02 -10.72
C SER A 231 -30.85 -6.56 -10.59
N ASP A 232 -30.64 -5.28 -10.34
CA ASP A 232 -29.37 -4.72 -9.90
C ASP A 232 -28.86 -5.40 -8.61
N PRO A 233 -27.63 -5.95 -8.59
CA PRO A 233 -27.08 -6.65 -7.43
C PRO A 233 -27.04 -5.85 -6.13
N SER A 234 -26.84 -4.53 -6.22
CA SER A 234 -26.76 -3.66 -5.06
C SER A 234 -28.14 -3.42 -4.44
N LYS A 235 -29.14 -3.17 -5.27
CA LYS A 235 -30.54 -3.06 -4.84
C LYS A 235 -31.09 -4.40 -4.34
N LEU A 236 -30.72 -5.51 -4.98
CA LEU A 236 -31.08 -6.85 -4.53
C LEU A 236 -30.45 -7.16 -3.16
N SER A 237 -29.20 -6.76 -2.94
CA SER A 237 -28.55 -6.86 -1.62
C SER A 237 -29.29 -6.05 -0.56
N ALA A 238 -29.68 -4.81 -0.87
CA ALA A 238 -30.48 -3.98 0.05
C ALA A 238 -31.88 -4.56 0.32
N ALA A 239 -32.49 -5.23 -0.66
CA ALA A 239 -33.81 -5.85 -0.50
C ALA A 239 -33.74 -7.15 0.34
N VAL A 240 -32.66 -7.93 0.20
CA VAL A 240 -32.43 -9.14 1.01
C VAL A 240 -31.96 -8.78 2.42
N PHE A 241 -31.05 -7.82 2.56
CA PHE A 241 -30.41 -7.40 3.81
C PHE A 241 -30.79 -5.94 4.13
N SER A 242 -32.07 -5.71 4.43
CA SER A 242 -32.61 -4.35 4.64
C SER A 242 -31.98 -3.56 5.79
N ASN A 243 -31.27 -4.22 6.70
CA ASN A 243 -30.59 -3.60 7.83
C ASN A 243 -29.12 -3.25 7.53
N VAL A 244 -28.68 -3.38 6.27
CA VAL A 244 -27.29 -3.15 5.86
C VAL A 244 -27.23 -2.01 4.84
N GLU A 245 -26.42 -1.00 5.15
CA GLU A 245 -26.12 0.09 4.22
C GLU A 245 -24.86 -0.20 3.39
N TYR A 246 -25.00 -0.06 2.07
CA TYR A 246 -23.93 -0.31 1.10
C TYR A 246 -23.41 1.02 0.53
N THR A 247 -22.12 1.29 0.75
CA THR A 247 -21.40 2.43 0.18
C THR A 247 -21.19 2.24 -1.33
N PRO A 248 -20.83 3.29 -2.09
CA PRO A 248 -20.49 3.14 -3.51
C PRO A 248 -19.37 2.13 -3.77
N GLN A 249 -18.41 2.02 -2.84
CA GLN A 249 -17.36 1.00 -2.91
C GLN A 249 -17.92 -0.40 -2.69
N ASP A 250 -18.80 -0.60 -1.70
CA ASP A 250 -19.44 -1.89 -1.44
C ASP A 250 -20.20 -2.39 -2.68
N LYS A 251 -20.91 -1.49 -3.38
CA LYS A 251 -21.62 -1.80 -4.63
C LYS A 251 -20.69 -2.31 -5.72
N THR A 252 -19.54 -1.66 -5.86
CA THR A 252 -18.49 -2.07 -6.82
C THR A 252 -17.92 -3.44 -6.44
N GLU A 253 -17.64 -3.67 -5.16
CA GLU A 253 -17.13 -4.98 -4.69
C GLU A 253 -18.17 -6.10 -4.88
N ILE A 254 -19.47 -5.85 -4.67
CA ILE A 254 -20.55 -6.82 -4.93
C ILE A 254 -20.51 -7.29 -6.39
N GLU A 255 -20.42 -6.36 -7.34
CA GLU A 255 -20.36 -6.68 -8.77
C GLU A 255 -19.10 -7.49 -9.12
N GLN A 256 -17.94 -7.07 -8.61
CA GLN A 256 -16.66 -7.76 -8.85
C GLN A 256 -16.69 -9.21 -8.36
N TRP A 257 -17.26 -9.47 -7.18
CA TRP A 257 -17.34 -10.83 -6.63
C TRP A 257 -18.34 -11.69 -7.38
N LEU A 258 -19.44 -11.14 -7.88
CA LEU A 258 -20.41 -11.87 -8.71
C LEU A 258 -19.84 -12.26 -10.07
N ILE A 259 -19.02 -11.39 -10.68
CA ILE A 259 -18.26 -11.72 -11.88
C ILE A 259 -17.29 -12.86 -11.58
N THR A 260 -16.54 -12.77 -10.48
CA THR A 260 -15.60 -13.82 -10.05
C THR A 260 -16.31 -15.16 -9.84
N ALA A 261 -17.49 -15.15 -9.20
CA ALA A 261 -18.28 -16.35 -8.94
C ALA A 261 -18.66 -17.11 -10.22
N ARG A 262 -19.03 -16.38 -11.28
CA ARG A 262 -19.37 -16.97 -12.60
C ARG A 262 -18.19 -17.70 -13.21
N HIS A 263 -17.05 -17.06 -13.17
CA HIS A 263 -15.80 -17.56 -13.72
C HIS A 263 -15.24 -18.77 -12.97
N ILE A 264 -15.59 -18.94 -11.70
CA ILE A 264 -15.27 -20.17 -10.95
C ILE A 264 -16.20 -21.32 -11.37
N ALA A 265 -17.48 -21.05 -11.62
CA ALA A 265 -18.45 -22.07 -12.06
C ALA A 265 -18.34 -22.46 -13.54
N ALA A 266 -17.75 -21.61 -14.38
CA ALA A 266 -17.73 -21.79 -15.84
C ALA A 266 -16.82 -22.93 -16.34
N ASN A 267 -16.11 -23.64 -15.45
CA ASN A 267 -15.21 -24.75 -15.79
C ASN A 267 -14.22 -24.39 -16.92
N GLU A 268 -13.72 -23.15 -16.88
CA GLU A 268 -12.64 -22.64 -17.72
C GLU A 268 -11.30 -23.28 -17.29
N ASP A 269 -10.21 -22.92 -17.99
CA ASP A 269 -8.81 -23.23 -17.67
C ASP A 269 -8.55 -23.48 -16.17
N ALA A 270 -8.12 -24.71 -15.85
CA ALA A 270 -7.90 -25.17 -14.48
C ALA A 270 -6.88 -24.30 -13.72
N ALA A 271 -5.88 -23.73 -14.40
CA ALA A 271 -4.91 -22.86 -13.78
C ALA A 271 -5.52 -21.51 -13.37
N LYS A 272 -6.38 -20.93 -14.23
CA LYS A 272 -7.11 -19.69 -13.91
C LYS A 272 -8.12 -19.90 -12.79
N THR A 273 -8.79 -21.05 -12.78
CA THR A 273 -9.70 -21.43 -11.70
C THR A 273 -8.95 -21.59 -10.38
N ALA A 274 -7.79 -22.25 -10.40
CA ALA A 274 -6.92 -22.37 -9.22
C ALA A 274 -6.42 -21.02 -8.70
N GLU A 275 -6.04 -20.10 -9.59
CA GLU A 275 -5.63 -18.74 -9.23
C GLU A 275 -6.78 -17.94 -8.59
N ARG A 276 -7.99 -18.00 -9.17
CA ARG A 276 -9.19 -17.36 -8.63
C ARG A 276 -9.55 -17.91 -7.25
N LEU A 277 -9.47 -19.23 -7.06
CA LEU A 277 -9.69 -19.88 -5.76
C LEU A 277 -8.63 -19.47 -4.74
N SER A 278 -7.36 -19.39 -5.13
CA SER A 278 -6.28 -18.93 -4.27
C SER A 278 -6.46 -17.47 -3.84
N SER A 279 -6.87 -16.60 -4.77
CA SER A 279 -7.20 -15.20 -4.50
C SER A 279 -8.39 -15.08 -3.54
N LEU A 280 -9.48 -15.81 -3.79
CA LEU A 280 -10.64 -15.85 -2.90
C LEU A 280 -10.30 -16.38 -1.50
N ASN A 281 -9.52 -17.45 -1.40
CA ASN A 281 -9.09 -18.02 -0.12
C ASN A 281 -8.24 -17.02 0.67
N THR A 282 -7.34 -16.31 -0.01
CA THR A 282 -6.53 -15.25 0.60
C THR A 282 -7.39 -14.08 1.06
N HIS A 283 -8.36 -13.65 0.25
CA HIS A 283 -9.31 -12.59 0.59
C HIS A 283 -10.12 -12.92 1.85
N LEU A 284 -10.61 -14.15 1.94
CA LEU A 284 -11.41 -14.67 3.06
C LEU A 284 -10.59 -14.98 4.33
N SER A 285 -9.26 -14.85 4.29
CA SER A 285 -8.39 -15.09 5.46
C SER A 285 -8.60 -14.07 6.58
N THR A 286 -9.09 -12.87 6.26
CA THR A 286 -9.29 -11.77 7.21
C THR A 286 -10.72 -11.25 7.24
N ARG A 287 -11.66 -11.93 6.56
CA ARG A 287 -13.03 -11.47 6.34
C ARG A 287 -14.05 -12.56 6.65
N THR A 288 -15.13 -12.19 7.34
CA THR A 288 -16.23 -13.10 7.67
C THR A 288 -17.14 -13.36 6.47
N THR A 289 -17.36 -12.34 5.64
CA THR A 289 -18.14 -12.29 4.39
C THR A 289 -17.27 -11.74 3.26
N LEU A 290 -17.73 -11.73 2.01
CA LEU A 290 -16.98 -11.13 0.89
C LEU A 290 -16.69 -9.64 1.10
N LEU A 291 -17.62 -8.92 1.74
CA LEU A 291 -17.49 -7.49 2.09
C LEU A 291 -16.98 -7.28 3.52
N GLY A 292 -16.13 -8.17 4.03
CA GLY A 292 -15.60 -8.05 5.39
C GLY A 292 -16.55 -8.62 6.41
N SER A 293 -17.42 -7.79 7.00
CA SER A 293 -18.46 -8.21 7.97
C SER A 293 -19.89 -8.04 7.46
N LYS A 294 -20.08 -7.35 6.33
CA LYS A 294 -21.41 -7.06 5.76
C LYS A 294 -21.87 -8.21 4.85
N PRO A 295 -23.03 -8.85 5.12
CA PRO A 295 -23.58 -9.82 4.18
C PRO A 295 -24.06 -9.11 2.92
N SER A 296 -24.02 -9.81 1.79
CA SER A 296 -24.52 -9.28 0.52
C SER A 296 -25.03 -10.40 -0.38
N ILE A 297 -25.72 -10.04 -1.47
CA ILE A 297 -26.13 -11.03 -2.46
C ILE A 297 -24.93 -11.67 -3.16
N ALA A 298 -23.75 -11.01 -3.13
CA ALA A 298 -22.52 -11.60 -3.64
C ALA A 298 -22.13 -12.87 -2.88
N ASP A 299 -22.36 -12.92 -1.56
CA ASP A 299 -22.07 -14.10 -0.76
C ASP A 299 -22.96 -15.28 -1.17
N VAL A 300 -24.25 -15.01 -1.36
CA VAL A 300 -25.23 -16.03 -1.78
C VAL A 300 -24.95 -16.51 -3.21
N GLY A 301 -24.64 -15.58 -4.12
CA GLY A 301 -24.30 -15.90 -5.52
C GLY A 301 -22.99 -16.67 -5.65
N MET A 302 -21.99 -16.33 -4.83
CA MET A 302 -20.73 -17.08 -4.75
C MET A 302 -20.95 -18.46 -4.15
N TYR A 303 -21.75 -18.58 -3.08
CA TYR A 303 -22.07 -19.86 -2.46
C TYR A 303 -22.75 -20.81 -3.44
N ALA A 304 -23.78 -20.33 -4.16
CA ALA A 304 -24.54 -21.12 -5.12
C ALA A 304 -23.66 -21.78 -6.19
N ARG A 305 -22.55 -21.12 -6.54
CA ARG A 305 -21.61 -21.54 -7.59
C ARG A 305 -20.44 -22.36 -7.05
N LEU A 306 -19.99 -22.05 -5.84
CA LEU A 306 -18.81 -22.67 -5.23
C LEU A 306 -19.16 -23.97 -4.49
N ALA A 307 -20.36 -24.08 -3.92
CA ALA A 307 -20.78 -25.26 -3.17
C ALA A 307 -20.68 -26.57 -3.99
N PRO A 308 -21.14 -26.65 -5.26
CA PRO A 308 -20.97 -27.85 -6.08
C PRO A 308 -19.50 -28.20 -6.35
N VAL A 309 -18.64 -27.21 -6.53
CA VAL A 309 -17.19 -27.40 -6.75
C VAL A 309 -16.53 -27.98 -5.50
N VAL A 310 -16.83 -27.41 -4.32
CA VAL A 310 -16.24 -27.85 -3.05
C VAL A 310 -16.76 -29.21 -2.59
N LYS A 311 -17.99 -29.60 -2.97
CA LYS A 311 -18.48 -30.97 -2.76
C LYS A 311 -17.55 -32.02 -3.40
N GLY A 312 -16.91 -31.70 -4.52
CA GLY A 312 -15.97 -32.57 -5.21
C GLY A 312 -14.53 -32.55 -4.68
N TRP A 313 -14.19 -31.68 -3.72
CA TRP A 313 -12.83 -31.57 -3.18
C TRP A 313 -12.45 -32.72 -2.26
N SER A 314 -11.19 -33.15 -2.34
CA SER A 314 -10.57 -34.05 -1.36
C SER A 314 -10.35 -33.35 0.00
N ASP A 315 -10.04 -34.13 1.04
CA ASP A 315 -9.74 -33.59 2.37
C ASP A 315 -8.50 -32.69 2.35
N GLU A 316 -7.51 -33.00 1.49
CA GLU A 316 -6.30 -32.19 1.27
C GLU A 316 -6.63 -30.85 0.62
N GLN A 317 -7.52 -30.84 -0.38
CA GLN A 317 -7.94 -29.60 -1.04
C GLN A 317 -8.76 -28.69 -0.12
N ARG A 318 -9.47 -29.28 0.85
CA ARG A 318 -10.25 -28.56 1.86
C ARG A 318 -9.39 -28.06 3.02
N THR A 319 -8.65 -28.97 3.66
CA THR A 319 -8.01 -28.75 4.97
C THR A 319 -6.55 -29.20 5.05
N GLY A 320 -5.93 -29.60 3.93
CA GLY A 320 -4.48 -29.90 3.87
C GLY A 320 -3.62 -28.64 3.97
N GLU A 321 -2.30 -28.79 4.01
CA GLU A 321 -1.36 -27.66 4.26
C GLU A 321 -1.48 -26.50 3.24
N GLN A 322 -1.84 -26.81 2.00
CA GLN A 322 -2.11 -25.84 0.93
C GLN A 322 -3.61 -25.78 0.58
N GLY A 323 -4.46 -26.21 1.51
CA GLY A 323 -5.90 -26.31 1.32
C GLY A 323 -6.60 -24.95 1.36
N ASN A 324 -7.84 -24.94 0.91
CA ASN A 324 -8.67 -23.74 0.86
C ASN A 324 -9.48 -23.54 2.17
N HIS A 325 -8.77 -23.52 3.31
CA HIS A 325 -9.37 -23.50 4.65
C HIS A 325 -10.38 -22.36 4.84
N HIS A 326 -10.07 -21.17 4.32
CA HIS A 326 -10.90 -19.98 4.51
C HIS A 326 -12.16 -20.03 3.64
N ILE A 327 -12.09 -20.64 2.46
CA ILE A 327 -13.26 -20.94 1.63
C ILE A 327 -14.16 -21.95 2.32
N VAL A 328 -13.61 -23.03 2.88
CA VAL A 328 -14.39 -24.06 3.58
C VAL A 328 -15.12 -23.45 4.79
N ARG A 329 -14.41 -22.67 5.62
CA ARG A 329 -15.00 -21.91 6.74
C ARG A 329 -16.12 -20.99 6.26
N TRP A 330 -15.87 -20.22 5.20
CA TRP A 330 -16.82 -19.25 4.68
C TRP A 330 -18.07 -19.94 4.11
N LEU A 331 -17.93 -21.05 3.38
CA LEU A 331 -19.07 -21.84 2.88
C LEU A 331 -19.93 -22.39 4.03
N ASP A 332 -19.28 -22.93 5.07
CA ASP A 332 -19.98 -23.42 6.26
C ASP A 332 -20.77 -22.30 6.95
N PHE A 333 -20.14 -21.13 7.06
CA PHE A 333 -20.78 -19.94 7.62
C PHE A 333 -21.99 -19.51 6.77
N VAL A 334 -21.86 -19.39 5.45
CA VAL A 334 -22.96 -18.92 4.58
C VAL A 334 -24.16 -19.87 4.62
N GLN A 335 -23.95 -21.19 4.60
CA GLN A 335 -25.05 -22.17 4.56
C GLN A 335 -25.77 -22.37 5.91
N ASN A 336 -25.16 -21.97 7.03
CA ASN A 336 -25.69 -22.23 8.37
C ASN A 336 -26.00 -20.95 9.18
N ALA A 337 -25.43 -19.79 8.82
CA ALA A 337 -25.62 -18.58 9.61
C ALA A 337 -27.06 -18.02 9.48
N PRO A 338 -27.72 -17.70 10.60
CA PRO A 338 -29.04 -17.06 10.58
C PRO A 338 -29.07 -15.73 9.82
N LEU A 339 -27.92 -15.07 9.69
CA LEU A 339 -27.75 -13.83 8.92
C LEU A 339 -28.17 -13.98 7.46
N PHE A 340 -27.86 -15.12 6.83
CA PHE A 340 -28.28 -15.38 5.46
C PHE A 340 -29.64 -16.08 5.40
N ASN A 341 -30.00 -16.86 6.42
CA ASN A 341 -31.29 -17.57 6.49
C ASN A 341 -31.62 -18.36 5.20
N LEU A 342 -30.60 -19.01 4.62
CA LEU A 342 -30.75 -19.73 3.36
C LEU A 342 -31.60 -20.99 3.56
N LYS A 343 -32.57 -21.19 2.67
CA LYS A 343 -33.31 -22.44 2.58
C LYS A 343 -32.57 -23.38 1.65
N ILE A 344 -31.80 -24.29 2.24
CA ILE A 344 -31.00 -25.28 1.55
C ILE A 344 -31.36 -26.64 2.14
N SER A 345 -31.66 -27.62 1.29
CA SER A 345 -31.89 -29.00 1.75
C SER A 345 -30.59 -29.60 2.31
N ASP A 346 -30.67 -30.52 3.26
CA ASP A 346 -29.45 -31.12 3.85
C ASP A 346 -28.61 -31.90 2.81
N SER A 347 -29.23 -32.40 1.74
CA SER A 347 -28.53 -32.99 0.59
C SER A 347 -27.77 -31.96 -0.26
N ASP A 348 -28.26 -30.72 -0.30
CA ASP A 348 -27.67 -29.64 -1.08
C ASP A 348 -26.55 -28.91 -0.32
N LYS A 349 -26.50 -29.01 1.01
CA LYS A 349 -25.39 -28.48 1.81
C LYS A 349 -24.07 -29.16 1.51
N VAL A 350 -22.99 -28.40 1.62
CA VAL A 350 -21.63 -28.95 1.61
C VAL A 350 -21.40 -29.60 2.97
N GLN A 351 -21.23 -30.92 2.99
CA GLN A 351 -20.91 -31.65 4.23
C GLN A 351 -19.49 -31.32 4.66
N ILE A 352 -19.36 -30.60 5.77
CA ILE A 352 -18.10 -30.14 6.35
C ILE A 352 -18.00 -30.80 7.72
N ASP A 353 -16.98 -31.63 7.92
CA ASP A 353 -16.70 -32.30 9.17
C ASP A 353 -15.59 -31.55 9.92
N PRO A 354 -15.91 -30.83 11.02
CA PRO A 354 -14.92 -30.07 11.78
C PRO A 354 -13.85 -30.94 12.45
N SER A 355 -14.09 -32.25 12.60
CA SER A 355 -13.14 -33.19 13.19
C SER A 355 -12.09 -33.70 12.19
N LYS A 356 -12.37 -33.54 10.89
CA LYS A 356 -11.54 -34.06 9.80
C LYS A 356 -10.66 -32.97 9.19
N VAL A 357 -9.67 -32.54 9.97
CA VAL A 357 -8.70 -31.51 9.58
C VAL A 357 -7.36 -32.18 9.28
N VAL A 358 -6.95 -32.18 8.02
CA VAL A 358 -5.69 -32.83 7.56
C VAL A 358 -4.46 -32.06 8.04
N PHE A 359 -4.53 -30.73 8.08
CA PHE A 359 -3.49 -29.86 8.58
C PHE A 359 -4.07 -28.76 9.46
N PHE A 360 -3.51 -28.58 10.66
CA PHE A 360 -3.85 -27.48 11.55
C PHE A 360 -2.93 -26.29 11.27
N PRO A 361 -3.43 -25.20 10.65
CA PRO A 361 -2.63 -24.00 10.47
C PRO A 361 -2.31 -23.46 11.86
N LYS A 362 -1.01 -23.36 12.18
CA LYS A 362 -0.59 -22.69 13.42
C LYS A 362 -1.11 -21.26 13.40
N PRO A 363 -1.61 -20.71 14.52
CA PRO A 363 -1.99 -19.30 14.60
C PRO A 363 -0.87 -18.45 14.00
N ILE A 364 -1.20 -17.63 13.01
CA ILE A 364 -0.22 -16.79 12.32
C ILE A 364 0.31 -15.78 13.35
N ASP A 365 1.47 -16.08 13.93
CA ASP A 365 2.27 -15.06 14.59
C ASP A 365 2.71 -14.09 13.49
N GLN A 366 2.05 -12.94 13.43
CA GLN A 366 2.33 -11.87 12.46
C GLN A 366 3.81 -11.45 12.51
N LYS A 367 4.50 -11.69 13.63
CA LYS A 367 5.95 -11.48 13.78
C LYS A 367 6.75 -12.60 13.11
N ALA A 368 6.35 -13.86 13.27
CA ALA A 368 7.01 -15.02 12.67
C ALA A 368 6.84 -15.06 11.14
N GLU A 369 5.69 -14.68 10.60
CA GLU A 369 5.47 -14.60 9.15
C GLU A 369 6.23 -13.42 8.53
N LYS A 370 6.34 -12.30 9.25
CA LYS A 370 7.17 -11.15 8.84
C LYS A 370 8.66 -11.47 8.93
N GLU A 371 9.08 -12.27 9.90
CA GLU A 371 10.43 -12.82 10.04
C GLU A 371 10.75 -13.87 8.97
N ARG A 372 9.79 -14.75 8.63
CA ARG A 372 9.91 -15.74 7.55
C ARG A 372 10.03 -15.06 6.19
N LYS A 373 9.15 -14.11 5.87
CA LYS A 373 9.27 -13.28 4.65
C LYS A 373 10.57 -12.49 4.60
N LYS A 374 11.08 -12.04 5.75
CA LYS A 374 12.40 -11.38 5.85
C LYS A 374 13.55 -12.37 5.65
N LYS A 375 13.46 -13.61 6.15
CA LYS A 375 14.44 -14.68 5.96
C LYS A 375 14.44 -15.23 4.53
N GLU A 376 13.28 -15.43 3.90
CA GLU A 376 13.17 -15.80 2.48
C GLU A 376 13.73 -14.70 1.59
N LYS A 377 13.42 -13.43 1.87
CA LYS A 377 14.01 -12.29 1.14
C LYS A 377 15.53 -12.19 1.33
N ALA A 378 16.03 -12.49 2.53
CA ALA A 378 17.47 -12.53 2.82
C ALA A 378 18.16 -13.74 2.17
N ALA A 379 17.52 -14.90 2.12
CA ALA A 379 18.03 -16.11 1.46
C ALA A 379 18.05 -15.96 -0.07
N ALA A 380 17.01 -15.34 -0.65
CA ALA A 380 16.97 -14.98 -2.07
C ALA A 380 18.07 -13.95 -2.42
N GLN A 381 18.32 -12.96 -1.54
CA GLN A 381 19.41 -12.00 -1.71
C GLN A 381 20.80 -12.65 -1.53
N ALA A 382 20.94 -13.64 -0.65
CA ALA A 382 22.18 -14.39 -0.48
C ALA A 382 22.47 -15.34 -1.67
N ALA A 383 21.43 -15.96 -2.24
CA ALA A 383 21.55 -16.76 -3.45
C ALA A 383 21.90 -15.92 -4.69
N ALA A 384 21.38 -14.68 -4.77
CA ALA A 384 21.75 -13.72 -5.81
C ALA A 384 23.16 -13.14 -5.64
N GLY A 385 23.70 -13.10 -4.42
CA GLY A 385 25.08 -12.67 -4.14
C GLY A 385 26.15 -13.74 -4.43
N ALA A 386 25.77 -15.02 -4.44
CA ALA A 386 26.67 -16.13 -4.72
C ALA A 386 27.00 -16.28 -6.22
N THR A 387 26.14 -15.78 -7.12
CA THR A 387 26.37 -15.81 -8.58
C THR A 387 27.28 -14.69 -9.08
N THR A 388 27.57 -13.66 -8.27
CA THR A 388 28.46 -12.55 -8.65
C THR A 388 29.93 -12.71 -8.23
N ALA A 389 30.29 -13.79 -7.52
CA ALA A 389 31.68 -14.05 -7.09
C ALA A 389 32.44 -15.07 -7.97
N ALA A 390 31.81 -15.66 -9.00
CA ALA A 390 32.44 -16.65 -9.88
C ALA A 390 32.94 -16.10 -11.24
N ALA A 391 32.76 -14.80 -11.53
CA ALA A 391 33.04 -14.23 -12.85
C ALA A 391 34.26 -13.29 -12.92
N ALA A 392 35.24 -13.41 -12.01
CA ALA A 392 36.50 -12.68 -12.13
C ALA A 392 37.70 -13.53 -11.68
N GLY A 393 38.19 -14.40 -12.57
CA GLY A 393 39.56 -14.91 -12.47
C GLY A 393 39.81 -16.26 -13.15
N ALA A 394 40.62 -16.21 -14.21
CA ALA A 394 41.47 -17.26 -14.81
C ALA A 394 40.94 -18.08 -15.99
N THR A 395 41.56 -17.82 -17.14
CA THR A 395 41.58 -18.65 -18.35
C THR A 395 42.75 -19.65 -18.28
N VAL A 396 42.48 -20.89 -18.75
CA VAL A 396 43.38 -22.02 -19.15
C VAL A 396 44.23 -22.65 -18.01
N THR A 397 44.30 -23.97 -17.76
CA THR A 397 44.42 -25.17 -18.60
C THR A 397 44.02 -26.46 -17.84
N SER A 398 43.71 -27.50 -18.61
CA SER A 398 43.90 -28.96 -18.36
C SER A 398 43.10 -29.70 -17.27
N ALA A 399 42.19 -30.56 -17.75
CA ALA A 399 41.99 -31.98 -17.45
C ALA A 399 42.33 -32.59 -16.06
N ALA A 400 41.39 -33.43 -15.64
CA ALA A 400 41.51 -34.70 -14.89
C ALA A 400 40.99 -34.73 -13.43
N SER A 401 39.91 -35.52 -13.27
CA SER A 401 39.62 -36.52 -12.22
C SER A 401 39.66 -36.20 -10.72
N GLY A 402 38.61 -36.62 -10.01
CA GLY A 402 38.78 -37.38 -8.76
C GLY A 402 38.21 -36.77 -7.46
N GLU A 403 37.05 -37.30 -7.05
CA GLU A 403 36.67 -37.72 -5.69
C GLU A 403 36.88 -36.82 -4.44
N ALA A 404 35.73 -36.48 -3.83
CA ALA A 404 35.29 -36.80 -2.45
C ALA A 404 36.11 -36.46 -1.19
N GLN A 405 35.32 -36.16 -0.15
CA GLN A 405 35.59 -36.12 1.31
C GLN A 405 36.38 -34.93 1.86
N GLU A 406 36.25 -34.50 3.11
CA GLU A 406 35.23 -34.54 4.17
C GLU A 406 35.89 -33.73 5.31
N ASN A 407 35.09 -32.99 6.07
CA ASN A 407 35.24 -32.75 7.50
C ASN A 407 36.17 -31.66 8.10
N ALA A 408 35.62 -31.15 9.21
CA ALA A 408 36.26 -30.64 10.43
C ALA A 408 36.78 -29.19 10.50
N LYS A 409 35.91 -28.35 11.09
CA LYS A 409 36.17 -27.29 12.11
C LYS A 409 37.16 -27.77 13.22
N PRO A 410 37.53 -26.95 14.25
CA PRO A 410 37.43 -25.49 14.46
C PRO A 410 38.70 -24.87 15.14
N GLY A 411 38.73 -23.55 15.39
CA GLY A 411 39.49 -23.04 16.55
C GLY A 411 40.00 -21.59 16.54
N LYS A 412 39.18 -20.67 17.09
CA LYS A 412 39.51 -19.71 18.18
C LYS A 412 40.92 -19.09 18.29
N LYS A 413 40.97 -17.75 18.27
CA LYS A 413 41.52 -16.79 19.29
C LYS A 413 42.05 -15.55 18.57
N GLU A 414 41.43 -14.38 18.76
CA GLU A 414 41.60 -13.42 19.86
C GLU A 414 42.80 -12.47 19.70
N LYS A 415 42.45 -11.19 19.90
CA LYS A 415 43.28 -10.03 20.27
C LYS A 415 44.21 -9.44 19.21
N LYS A 416 44.50 -8.14 19.19
CA LYS A 416 44.00 -6.87 19.77
C LYS A 416 45.17 -5.91 19.53
N SER A 417 44.87 -4.61 19.51
CA SER A 417 45.79 -3.49 19.77
C SER A 417 46.51 -2.95 18.52
N THR A 418 46.10 -1.76 18.06
CA THR A 418 46.67 -0.41 18.35
C THR A 418 47.76 -0.09 17.34
N GLY A 419 47.60 0.91 16.47
CA GLY A 419 47.90 2.33 16.77
C GLY A 419 49.42 2.51 16.58
N ASP A 420 49.97 3.43 15.80
CA ASP A 420 49.62 4.83 15.58
C ASP A 420 50.55 5.40 14.47
N LYS A 421 50.08 6.45 13.78
CA LYS A 421 50.81 7.68 13.38
C LYS A 421 51.90 7.75 12.26
N VAL A 422 51.64 8.74 11.38
CA VAL A 422 52.50 9.93 11.02
C VAL A 422 53.58 9.66 9.95
N ALA A 423 53.88 10.51 8.95
CA ALA A 423 53.71 11.95 8.72
C ALA A 423 53.84 12.33 7.22
N GLU A 424 53.36 13.54 6.90
CA GLU A 424 53.97 14.63 6.10
C GLU A 424 54.45 14.42 4.63
N ALA A 425 53.93 15.16 3.65
CA ALA A 425 54.14 16.60 3.27
C ALA A 425 55.29 16.74 2.24
N VAL A 426 55.44 17.73 1.33
CA VAL A 426 54.95 19.11 1.15
C VAL A 426 55.23 19.56 -0.31
N GLY A 427 54.44 20.51 -0.84
CA GLY A 427 54.87 21.64 -1.72
C GLY A 427 55.12 21.39 -3.23
N ALA A 428 54.88 22.31 -4.18
CA ALA A 428 54.43 23.71 -4.15
C ALA A 428 54.02 24.22 -5.58
N GLU A 429 53.06 25.18 -5.59
CA GLU A 429 52.85 26.39 -6.44
C GLU A 429 52.81 26.32 -8.00
N ALA A 430 51.72 26.67 -8.72
CA ALA A 430 51.04 27.98 -9.01
C ALA A 430 51.75 28.82 -10.14
N PRO A 431 51.09 29.67 -11.01
CA PRO A 431 49.93 30.53 -10.70
C PRO A 431 48.90 30.94 -11.83
N THR A 432 47.75 31.51 -11.38
CA THR A 432 46.89 32.61 -11.96
C THR A 432 46.14 32.43 -13.31
N GLU A 433 44.87 32.86 -13.55
CA GLU A 433 44.12 34.04 -13.06
C GLU A 433 42.56 33.99 -13.28
N LYS A 434 41.80 34.56 -12.32
CA LYS A 434 40.45 35.21 -12.20
C LYS A 434 39.44 35.22 -13.39
N LYS A 435 38.10 35.33 -13.28
CA LYS A 435 37.09 35.70 -12.25
C LYS A 435 35.68 35.41 -12.82
N GLY A 436 34.69 35.07 -11.99
CA GLY A 436 33.26 35.12 -12.36
C GLY A 436 32.32 34.37 -11.40
N LYS A 437 31.83 35.06 -10.38
CA LYS A 437 31.04 34.54 -9.24
C LYS A 437 29.54 34.76 -9.50
N LYS A 438 28.71 33.71 -9.41
CA LYS A 438 27.29 33.82 -9.00
C LYS A 438 26.94 32.62 -8.11
N GLU A 439 26.36 32.95 -6.97
CA GLU A 439 26.32 32.14 -5.74
C GLU A 439 25.50 30.86 -5.86
N LYS A 440 26.09 29.79 -5.29
CA LYS A 440 25.44 28.50 -5.05
C LYS A 440 25.05 28.47 -3.58
N GLN A 441 23.75 28.38 -3.29
CA GLN A 441 23.26 28.12 -1.94
C GLN A 441 23.91 26.85 -1.36
N PRO A 442 24.20 26.80 -0.05
CA PRO A 442 24.92 25.70 0.56
C PRO A 442 24.10 24.40 0.46
N LYS A 443 24.74 23.34 -0.04
CA LYS A 443 24.28 21.96 0.18
C LYS A 443 24.13 21.75 1.69
N GLN A 444 22.93 21.36 2.12
CA GLN A 444 22.70 20.83 3.45
C GLN A 444 23.71 19.71 3.75
N PRO A 445 24.35 19.71 4.93
CA PRO A 445 25.26 18.65 5.32
C PRO A 445 24.53 17.31 5.35
N LYS A 446 25.17 16.27 4.80
CA LYS A 446 24.83 14.87 5.10
C LYS A 446 24.77 14.70 6.61
N ASN A 447 23.68 14.09 7.09
CA ASN A 447 23.50 13.65 8.47
C ASN A 447 24.79 13.00 8.99
N GLN A 448 25.48 13.69 9.91
CA GLN A 448 26.40 13.04 10.82
C GLN A 448 25.60 12.09 11.73
N PRO A 449 26.18 10.98 12.19
CA PRO A 449 25.59 10.18 13.25
C PRO A 449 25.42 11.09 14.48
N ALA A 450 24.18 11.41 14.84
CA ALA A 450 23.90 12.12 16.09
C ALA A 450 24.39 11.24 17.24
N ALA A 451 25.23 11.80 18.12
CA ALA A 451 25.61 11.17 19.38
C ALA A 451 24.37 10.65 20.09
N ASP A 452 24.41 9.42 20.62
CA ASP A 452 23.28 8.83 21.34
C ASP A 452 23.01 9.68 22.60
N LYS A 453 22.01 10.57 22.50
CA LYS A 453 21.45 11.26 23.66
C LYS A 453 20.84 10.21 24.61
N PRO A 454 21.06 10.35 25.93
CA PRO A 454 20.45 9.45 26.90
C PRO A 454 18.92 9.50 26.79
N LEU A 455 18.27 8.36 27.04
CA LEU A 455 16.82 8.22 27.01
C LEU A 455 16.19 9.29 27.92
N SER A 456 15.21 10.03 27.40
CA SER A 456 14.53 11.09 28.15
C SER A 456 13.12 11.33 27.57
N PRO A 457 12.09 11.59 28.39
CA PRO A 457 10.78 11.99 27.88
C PRO A 457 10.83 13.33 27.13
N ALA A 458 11.86 14.16 27.33
CA ALA A 458 12.07 15.41 26.58
C ALA A 458 12.26 15.20 25.06
N MET A 459 12.58 13.96 24.65
CA MET A 459 12.70 13.56 23.25
C MET A 459 11.34 13.41 22.56
N ILE A 460 10.25 13.26 23.32
CA ILE A 460 8.88 13.11 22.84
C ILE A 460 8.28 14.50 22.63
N ASP A 461 7.70 14.75 21.44
CA ASP A 461 7.06 16.02 21.12
C ASP A 461 5.61 15.99 21.59
N LEU A 462 5.37 16.49 22.80
CA LEU A 462 4.04 16.63 23.36
C LEU A 462 3.54 18.07 23.16
N ARG A 463 2.35 18.22 22.57
CA ARG A 463 1.74 19.52 22.32
C ARG A 463 0.27 19.53 22.71
N VAL A 464 -0.24 20.71 23.01
CA VAL A 464 -1.68 20.96 23.11
C VAL A 464 -2.28 20.84 21.72
N GLY A 465 -3.32 20.02 21.58
CA GLY A 465 -4.08 19.85 20.35
C GLY A 465 -5.53 20.28 20.53
N HIS A 466 -6.12 20.88 19.51
CA HIS A 466 -7.54 21.23 19.49
C HIS A 466 -8.25 20.40 18.43
N ILE A 467 -9.18 19.55 18.84
CA ILE A 467 -10.01 18.76 17.93
C ILE A 467 -11.02 19.71 17.30
N LEU A 468 -10.86 20.01 16.01
CA LEU A 468 -11.80 20.88 15.28
C LEU A 468 -13.00 20.08 14.77
N LYS A 469 -12.77 18.82 14.45
CA LYS A 469 -13.80 17.89 13.99
C LYS A 469 -13.40 16.47 14.34
N ALA A 470 -14.33 15.67 14.83
CA ALA A 470 -14.18 14.22 14.91
C ALA A 470 -15.34 13.55 14.17
N VAL A 471 -15.07 12.43 13.50
CA VAL A 471 -16.08 11.59 12.84
C VAL A 471 -15.78 10.11 13.10
N ASN A 472 -16.78 9.25 12.97
CA ASN A 472 -16.58 7.80 12.92
C ASN A 472 -15.63 7.45 11.78
N HIS A 473 -14.69 6.54 12.03
CA HIS A 473 -13.85 6.02 10.97
C HIS A 473 -14.72 5.19 10.00
N PRO A 474 -14.65 5.42 8.68
CA PRO A 474 -15.54 4.79 7.72
C PRO A 474 -15.41 3.26 7.67
N ASP A 475 -14.18 2.76 7.87
CA ASP A 475 -13.86 1.33 7.78
C ASP A 475 -13.49 0.69 9.15
N ALA A 476 -13.84 1.34 10.28
CA ALA A 476 -13.46 0.83 11.61
C ALA A 476 -14.36 1.34 12.75
N ASP A 477 -15.22 0.48 13.27
CA ASP A 477 -16.22 0.82 14.29
C ASP A 477 -15.61 1.32 15.61
N SER A 478 -14.40 0.86 15.98
CA SER A 478 -13.74 1.29 17.22
C SER A 478 -12.92 2.58 17.08
N LEU A 479 -12.78 3.14 15.87
CA LEU A 479 -11.92 4.30 15.62
C LEU A 479 -12.74 5.56 15.31
N TYR A 480 -12.26 6.70 15.82
CA TYR A 480 -12.59 8.02 15.27
C TYR A 480 -11.49 8.51 14.35
N VAL A 481 -11.86 9.35 13.38
CA VAL A 481 -10.95 10.18 12.58
C VAL A 481 -11.14 11.62 13.03
N SER A 482 -10.11 12.16 13.69
CA SER A 482 -10.09 13.51 14.24
C SER A 482 -9.22 14.43 13.39
N THR A 483 -9.72 15.63 13.11
CA THR A 483 -9.01 16.75 12.51
C THR A 483 -8.52 17.64 13.65
N ILE A 484 -7.22 17.59 13.95
CA ILE A 484 -6.64 18.22 15.14
C ILE A 484 -5.64 19.31 14.74
N ASN A 485 -5.86 20.54 15.23
CA ASN A 485 -4.86 21.60 15.17
C ASN A 485 -3.86 21.42 16.31
N VAL A 486 -2.58 21.19 15.99
CA VAL A 486 -1.46 21.08 16.95
C VAL A 486 -0.40 22.17 16.70
N GLY A 487 -0.83 23.29 16.12
CA GLY A 487 -0.01 24.49 15.84
C GLY A 487 1.17 24.25 14.88
N ASP A 488 1.03 23.31 13.95
CA ASP A 488 2.01 23.16 12.88
C ASP A 488 2.00 24.37 11.95
N ALA A 489 3.17 24.72 11.42
CA ALA A 489 3.27 25.76 10.41
C ALA A 489 2.64 25.31 9.08
N PRO A 490 2.07 26.22 8.28
CA PRO A 490 1.58 25.92 6.94
C PRO A 490 2.64 25.20 6.08
N GLY A 491 2.23 24.16 5.37
CA GLY A 491 3.13 23.35 4.51
C GLY A 491 3.95 22.29 5.24
N THR A 492 3.70 22.05 6.53
CA THR A 492 4.33 20.95 7.27
C THR A 492 3.89 19.58 6.73
N ASP A 493 4.80 18.61 6.65
CA ASP A 493 4.50 17.26 6.18
C ASP A 493 3.36 16.60 6.98
N ASN A 494 2.48 15.86 6.30
CA ASN A 494 1.34 15.14 6.88
C ASN A 494 0.31 16.04 7.58
N THR A 495 0.22 17.30 7.16
CA THR A 495 -0.85 18.22 7.54
C THR A 495 -1.77 18.52 6.36
N SER A 496 -2.99 18.95 6.66
CA SER A 496 -3.93 19.52 5.71
C SER A 496 -4.45 20.86 6.24
N GLU A 497 -5.25 21.55 5.45
CA GLU A 497 -5.93 22.77 5.90
C GLU A 497 -7.39 22.47 6.24
N TYR A 498 -7.86 23.03 7.35
CA TYR A 498 -9.27 22.97 7.76
C TYR A 498 -9.62 24.26 8.50
N GLU A 499 -10.66 24.97 8.01
CA GLU A 499 -11.11 26.26 8.58
C GLU A 499 -9.96 27.27 8.78
N GLY A 500 -9.06 27.38 7.79
CA GLY A 500 -7.91 28.30 7.82
C GLY A 500 -6.81 27.92 8.82
N LYS A 501 -6.85 26.72 9.40
CA LYS A 501 -5.83 26.19 10.31
C LYS A 501 -5.11 25.00 9.69
N THR A 502 -3.82 24.89 9.96
CA THR A 502 -3.03 23.70 9.64
C THR A 502 -3.34 22.60 10.67
N VAL A 503 -3.79 21.45 10.18
CA VAL A 503 -4.33 20.37 11.01
C VAL A 503 -3.71 19.03 10.62
N ARG A 504 -3.69 18.10 11.57
CA ARG A 504 -3.35 16.69 11.35
C ARG A 504 -4.59 15.83 11.38
N THR A 505 -4.58 14.79 10.55
CA THR A 505 -5.52 13.67 10.66
C THR A 505 -5.02 12.70 11.72
N VAL A 506 -5.87 12.36 12.68
CA VAL A 506 -5.53 11.48 13.81
C VAL A 506 -6.62 10.41 13.95
N CYS A 507 -6.23 9.15 13.78
CA CYS A 507 -7.10 8.01 14.04
C CYS A 507 -6.91 7.54 15.48
N SER A 508 -7.99 7.45 16.26
CA SER A 508 -7.94 7.11 17.68
C SER A 508 -8.99 6.06 18.04
N GLY A 509 -8.60 5.03 18.81
CA GLY A 509 -9.48 3.95 19.27
C GLY A 509 -10.40 4.34 20.42
N LEU A 510 -11.11 5.47 20.28
CA LEU A 510 -11.95 6.05 21.32
C LEU A 510 -13.44 5.84 21.07
N ASN A 511 -13.83 5.31 19.90
CA ASN A 511 -15.24 5.07 19.60
C ASN A 511 -15.75 3.91 20.45
N GLY A 512 -16.84 4.15 21.18
CA GLY A 512 -17.35 3.27 22.22
C GLY A 512 -16.74 3.49 23.62
N LEU A 513 -15.75 4.38 23.75
CA LEU A 513 -15.12 4.73 25.04
C LEU A 513 -15.39 6.18 25.43
N VAL A 514 -15.29 7.11 24.48
CA VAL A 514 -15.59 8.54 24.64
C VAL A 514 -16.67 8.89 23.62
N PRO A 515 -17.79 9.51 24.01
CA PRO A 515 -18.84 9.93 23.08
C PRO A 515 -18.31 10.91 22.02
N LEU A 516 -18.86 10.83 20.80
CA LEU A 516 -18.43 11.67 19.68
C LEU A 516 -18.67 13.16 19.94
N GLU A 517 -19.71 13.48 20.71
CA GLU A 517 -20.08 14.84 21.12
C GLU A 517 -19.01 15.45 22.03
N GLU A 518 -18.42 14.65 22.91
CA GLU A 518 -17.33 15.08 23.79
C GLU A 518 -16.00 15.26 23.06
N MET A 519 -15.88 14.75 21.83
CA MET A 519 -14.69 14.93 21.00
C MET A 519 -14.69 16.30 20.28
N GLN A 520 -15.86 16.88 20.01
CA GLN A 520 -15.95 18.11 19.21
C GLN A 520 -15.44 19.32 19.97
N GLY A 521 -14.53 20.10 19.35
CA GLY A 521 -14.01 21.34 19.94
C GLY A 521 -13.09 21.13 21.16
N ARG A 522 -12.77 19.89 21.52
CA ARG A 522 -12.05 19.56 22.75
C ARG A 522 -10.55 19.86 22.65
N LYS A 523 -9.98 20.38 23.75
CA LYS A 523 -8.53 20.48 23.93
C LYS A 523 -7.98 19.19 24.50
N ILE A 524 -6.87 18.72 23.95
CA ILE A 524 -6.21 17.47 24.32
C ILE A 524 -4.69 17.65 24.37
N VAL A 525 -3.97 16.67 24.89
CA VAL A 525 -2.51 16.54 24.70
C VAL A 525 -2.25 15.52 23.59
N ALA A 526 -1.40 15.87 22.62
CA ALA A 526 -1.05 15.05 21.48
C ALA A 526 0.45 14.75 21.42
N VAL A 527 0.78 13.52 21.01
CA VAL A 527 2.14 13.09 20.66
C VAL A 527 2.37 13.34 19.17
N CYS A 528 3.31 14.22 18.83
CA CYS A 528 3.45 14.81 17.50
C CYS A 528 4.67 14.34 16.70
N ASN A 529 5.59 13.58 17.28
CA ASN A 529 6.80 13.11 16.60
C ASN A 529 6.92 11.58 16.48
N LEU A 530 5.82 10.84 16.70
CA LEU A 530 5.75 9.44 16.32
C LEU A 530 5.76 9.31 14.79
N LYS A 531 6.27 8.16 14.29
CA LYS A 531 6.17 7.85 12.87
C LYS A 531 4.69 7.71 12.49
N PRO A 532 4.19 8.42 11.44
CA PRO A 532 2.81 8.28 11.01
C PRO A 532 2.43 6.81 10.71
N VAL A 533 1.23 6.42 11.12
CA VAL A 533 0.73 5.04 10.98
C VAL A 533 -0.57 5.06 10.20
N LYS A 534 -0.71 4.17 9.22
CA LYS A 534 -1.98 3.94 8.55
C LYS A 534 -2.84 3.02 9.38
N MET A 535 -3.99 3.50 9.82
CA MET A 535 -5.02 2.73 10.51
C MET A 535 -6.19 2.58 9.55
N ARG A 536 -6.42 1.35 9.08
CA ARG A 536 -7.56 1.01 8.20
C ARG A 536 -7.67 1.94 6.98
N GLY A 537 -6.54 2.23 6.34
CA GLY A 537 -6.46 3.04 5.12
C GLY A 537 -6.18 4.53 5.37
N ILE A 538 -6.55 5.07 6.53
CA ILE A 538 -6.35 6.49 6.87
C ILE A 538 -5.04 6.67 7.63
N GLN A 539 -4.21 7.64 7.23
CA GLN A 539 -2.94 7.93 7.88
C GLN A 539 -3.15 8.80 9.13
N SER A 540 -2.88 8.24 10.31
CA SER A 540 -2.79 8.97 11.57
C SER A 540 -1.41 9.59 11.74
N SER A 541 -1.36 10.90 11.96
CA SER A 541 -0.13 11.71 11.97
C SER A 541 0.17 12.35 13.34
N ALA A 542 -0.57 11.95 14.36
CA ALA A 542 -0.29 12.19 15.78
C ALA A 542 -1.02 11.11 16.61
N MET A 543 -0.89 11.15 17.93
CA MET A 543 -1.63 10.29 18.85
C MET A 543 -2.22 11.12 19.98
N VAL A 544 -3.48 10.91 20.32
CA VAL A 544 -4.14 11.57 21.46
C VAL A 544 -3.75 10.84 22.74
N LEU A 545 -3.32 11.57 23.76
CA LEU A 545 -2.92 11.01 25.05
C LEU A 545 -4.15 10.81 25.96
N ALA A 546 -4.29 9.60 26.52
CA ALA A 546 -5.40 9.24 27.38
C ALA A 546 -4.94 8.42 28.60
N ALA A 547 -5.66 8.55 29.70
CA ALA A 547 -5.52 7.72 30.88
C ALA A 547 -6.48 6.52 30.81
N SER A 548 -6.00 5.36 31.24
CA SER A 548 -6.82 4.19 31.49
C SER A 548 -6.34 3.48 32.77
N PRO A 549 -7.19 2.75 33.50
CA PRO A 549 -6.76 1.92 34.62
C PRO A 549 -5.57 1.04 34.25
N ARG A 550 -4.66 0.81 35.20
CA ARG A 550 -3.56 -0.14 34.98
C ARG A 550 -4.13 -1.56 34.81
N PRO A 551 -3.66 -2.33 33.83
CA PRO A 551 -4.00 -3.75 33.72
C PRO A 551 -3.69 -4.47 35.03
N LYS A 552 -4.55 -5.39 35.47
CA LYS A 552 -4.24 -6.25 36.61
C LYS A 552 -3.19 -7.29 36.20
N GLU A 553 -2.38 -7.73 37.14
CA GLU A 553 -1.34 -8.73 36.90
C GLU A 553 -1.95 -10.02 36.32
N GLY A 554 -1.63 -10.32 35.05
CA GLY A 554 -2.18 -11.47 34.30
C GLY A 554 -3.24 -11.14 33.24
N GLU A 555 -3.70 -9.89 33.15
CA GLU A 555 -4.53 -9.39 32.03
C GLU A 555 -3.65 -8.85 30.89
N ASP A 556 -4.19 -8.76 29.68
CA ASP A 556 -3.48 -8.28 28.51
C ASP A 556 -3.22 -6.76 28.57
N ASP A 557 -1.96 -6.34 28.42
CA ASP A 557 -1.56 -4.92 28.42
C ASP A 557 -2.21 -4.08 27.30
N HIS A 558 -2.86 -4.75 26.33
CA HIS A 558 -3.53 -4.12 25.20
C HIS A 558 -5.02 -3.83 25.47
N GLY A 559 -5.58 -4.32 26.57
CA GLY A 559 -6.93 -3.98 27.01
C GLY A 559 -6.99 -2.65 27.77
N HIS A 560 -8.14 -1.98 27.71
CA HIS A 560 -8.51 -0.92 28.65
C HIS A 560 -9.47 -1.55 29.66
N GLY A 561 -8.98 -2.08 30.78
CA GLY A 561 -9.77 -2.79 31.79
C GLY A 561 -10.77 -1.93 32.57
N GLY A 562 -11.20 -0.80 32.01
CA GLY A 562 -12.10 0.19 32.60
C GLY A 562 -12.20 1.48 31.76
N PRO A 563 -12.71 2.57 32.34
CA PRO A 563 -12.98 3.81 31.59
C PRO A 563 -11.70 4.44 31.02
N VAL A 564 -11.81 5.08 29.86
CA VAL A 564 -10.71 5.82 29.22
C VAL A 564 -11.02 7.31 29.25
N GLU A 565 -10.07 8.10 29.75
CA GLU A 565 -10.23 9.54 29.91
C GLU A 565 -9.14 10.30 29.16
N LEU A 566 -9.53 11.29 28.35
CA LEU A 566 -8.56 12.14 27.65
C LEU A 566 -7.84 13.08 28.61
N VAL A 567 -6.54 13.28 28.37
CA VAL A 567 -5.73 14.24 29.14
C VAL A 567 -6.14 15.67 28.77
N ASN A 568 -6.55 16.44 29.78
CA ASN A 568 -6.96 17.82 29.66
C ASN A 568 -5.75 18.74 29.91
N PRO A 569 -5.31 19.54 28.93
CA PRO A 569 -4.38 20.63 29.18
C PRO A 569 -5.10 21.79 29.93
N PRO A 570 -4.36 22.76 30.49
CA PRO A 570 -4.93 23.98 31.06
C PRO A 570 -5.90 24.67 30.09
N SER A 571 -6.99 25.21 30.62
CA SER A 571 -8.09 25.76 29.82
C SER A 571 -7.69 26.93 28.92
N ASP A 572 -6.64 27.65 29.28
CA ASP A 572 -6.06 28.80 28.59
C ASP A 572 -4.88 28.46 27.67
N ALA A 573 -4.45 27.19 27.64
CA ALA A 573 -3.39 26.74 26.74
C ALA A 573 -3.85 26.76 25.27
N GLU A 574 -2.95 27.16 24.37
CA GLU A 574 -3.24 27.32 22.93
C GLU A 574 -2.79 26.10 22.12
N ALA A 575 -3.41 25.87 20.96
CA ALA A 575 -3.00 24.79 20.05
C ALA A 575 -1.53 24.94 19.62
N GLY A 576 -0.78 23.84 19.71
CA GLY A 576 0.66 23.78 19.43
C GLY A 576 1.55 24.22 20.57
N GLU A 577 0.97 24.67 21.68
CA GLU A 577 1.75 24.92 22.86
C GLU A 577 2.45 23.66 23.34
N ARG A 578 3.71 23.81 23.74
CA ARG A 578 4.54 22.72 24.21
C ARG A 578 4.10 22.23 25.59
N VAL A 579 4.00 20.91 25.71
CA VAL A 579 3.77 20.20 26.97
C VAL A 579 5.05 19.44 27.34
N PHE A 580 5.41 19.44 28.61
CA PHE A 580 6.63 18.78 29.08
C PHE A 580 6.49 18.34 30.54
N PHE A 581 7.31 17.37 30.95
CA PHE A 581 7.41 16.96 32.35
C PHE A 581 8.40 17.87 33.08
N ASP A 582 8.05 18.27 34.30
CA ASP A 582 8.90 19.13 35.13
C ASP A 582 10.31 18.55 35.32
N GLY A 583 11.36 19.34 35.07
CA GLY A 583 12.76 18.87 35.12
C GLY A 583 13.20 18.01 33.93
N TYR A 584 12.36 17.93 32.90
CA TYR A 584 12.63 17.29 31.60
C TYR A 584 12.33 18.26 30.44
N GLU A 585 12.77 19.50 30.58
CA GLU A 585 12.85 20.46 29.47
C GLU A 585 13.97 20.06 28.50
N GLY A 586 13.74 20.22 27.21
CA GLY A 586 14.73 19.88 26.19
C GLY A 586 14.25 20.23 24.80
N GLU A 587 14.85 19.70 23.74
CA GLU A 587 14.29 19.80 22.38
C GLU A 587 13.87 18.40 21.93
N PRO A 588 12.62 18.23 21.45
CA PRO A 588 12.14 16.92 21.02
C PRO A 588 12.85 16.49 19.74
N GLU A 589 12.88 15.18 19.48
CA GLU A 589 13.37 14.69 18.20
C GLU A 589 12.39 15.07 17.09
N LYS A 590 12.90 15.38 15.88
CA LYS A 590 12.06 15.64 14.70
C LYS A 590 11.09 14.49 14.42
N GLN A 591 11.55 13.26 14.61
CA GLN A 591 10.74 12.04 14.54
C GLN A 591 11.41 10.95 15.35
N LEU A 592 10.68 10.31 16.27
CA LEU A 592 11.19 9.22 17.09
C LEU A 592 11.53 8.01 16.22
N ASN A 593 12.70 7.43 16.45
CA ASN A 593 13.10 6.19 15.79
C ASN A 593 12.44 4.98 16.48
N PRO A 594 11.55 4.22 15.80
CA PRO A 594 10.87 3.08 16.41
C PRO A 594 11.83 1.99 16.92
N LYS A 595 13.06 1.92 16.38
CA LYS A 595 14.07 0.96 16.85
C LYS A 595 14.64 1.32 18.23
N LYS A 596 14.63 2.61 18.61
CA LYS A 596 15.11 3.07 19.90
C LYS A 596 14.07 2.91 21.02
N LYS A 597 12.80 2.63 20.67
CA LYS A 597 11.71 2.40 21.64
C LYS A 597 11.55 3.49 22.70
N VAL A 598 11.89 4.74 22.36
CA VAL A 598 11.88 5.87 23.30
C VAL A 598 10.49 6.06 23.93
N TRP A 599 9.45 6.02 23.09
CA TRP A 599 8.06 6.06 23.54
C TRP A 599 7.75 4.91 24.49
N ASP A 600 7.99 3.66 24.09
CA ASP A 600 7.65 2.48 24.88
C ASP A 600 8.32 2.49 26.26
N TYR A 601 9.58 2.93 26.34
CA TYR A 601 10.30 3.03 27.61
C TYR A 601 9.78 4.17 28.49
N CYS A 602 9.51 5.35 27.93
CA CYS A 602 9.01 6.47 28.73
C CYS A 602 7.55 6.27 29.17
N GLN A 603 6.72 5.67 28.31
CA GLN A 603 5.31 5.42 28.58
C GLN A 603 5.11 4.49 29.79
N ALA A 604 6.04 3.57 30.06
CA ALA A 604 6.03 2.75 31.27
C ALA A 604 6.03 3.59 32.57
N GLY A 605 6.59 4.80 32.54
CA GLY A 605 6.57 5.74 33.65
C GLY A 605 5.41 6.75 33.63
N PHE A 606 4.59 6.79 32.57
CA PHE A 606 3.48 7.75 32.52
C PHE A 606 2.31 7.28 33.38
N THR A 607 1.90 8.13 34.32
CA THR A 607 0.86 7.82 35.30
C THR A 607 0.04 9.06 35.69
N THR A 608 -0.96 8.88 36.55
CA THR A 608 -1.69 9.99 37.18
C THR A 608 -1.51 9.95 38.70
N THR A 609 -1.39 11.12 39.31
CA THR A 609 -1.27 11.26 40.77
C THR A 609 -2.62 11.11 41.46
N ASP A 610 -2.63 11.10 42.80
CA ASP A 610 -3.87 11.13 43.60
C ASP A 610 -4.69 12.42 43.35
N ALA A 611 -4.02 13.50 42.96
CA ALA A 611 -4.64 14.75 42.53
C ALA A 611 -5.14 14.71 41.07
N LYS A 612 -5.02 13.56 40.39
CA LYS A 612 -5.41 13.34 38.99
C LYS A 612 -4.60 14.18 37.99
N GLU A 613 -3.40 14.58 38.38
CA GLU A 613 -2.44 15.24 37.51
C GLU A 613 -1.67 14.18 36.73
N VAL A 614 -1.44 14.40 35.44
CA VAL A 614 -0.59 13.51 34.64
C VAL A 614 0.86 13.73 35.05
N ALA A 615 1.61 12.66 35.24
CA ALA A 615 2.98 12.72 35.70
C ALA A 615 3.84 11.58 35.11
N PHE A 616 5.16 11.73 35.25
CA PHE A 616 6.17 10.77 34.87
C PHE A 616 6.91 10.28 36.11
N ASP A 617 6.67 9.01 36.46
CA ASP A 617 7.42 8.30 37.49
C ASP A 617 8.69 7.71 36.88
N VAL A 618 9.82 8.33 37.18
CA VAL A 618 11.14 7.92 36.67
C VAL A 618 11.52 6.54 37.19
N SER A 619 11.06 6.17 38.39
CA SER A 619 11.41 4.91 39.04
C SER A 619 10.78 3.68 38.35
N ALA A 620 9.67 3.90 37.64
CA ALA A 620 9.00 2.89 36.83
C ALA A 620 9.70 2.61 35.48
N VAL A 621 10.70 3.44 35.08
CA VAL A 621 11.44 3.26 33.83
C VAL A 621 12.80 2.61 34.09
N GLU A 622 12.89 1.30 33.84
CA GLU A 622 14.12 0.54 34.12
C GLU A 622 15.35 1.08 33.39
N GLN A 623 15.16 1.58 32.17
CA GLN A 623 16.22 2.12 31.32
C GLN A 623 16.74 3.49 31.79
N MET A 624 16.10 4.10 32.80
CA MET A 624 16.53 5.36 33.41
C MET A 624 17.10 5.20 34.82
N LYS A 625 17.10 3.98 35.39
CA LYS A 625 17.57 3.73 36.77
C LYS A 625 19.00 4.23 37.03
N ASP A 626 19.88 4.14 36.04
CA ASP A 626 21.30 4.55 36.14
C ASP A 626 21.54 6.05 35.88
N GLN A 627 20.49 6.83 35.55
CA GLN A 627 20.63 8.26 35.22
C GLN A 627 20.61 9.17 36.45
N GLY A 628 20.46 8.62 37.66
CA GLY A 628 20.52 9.37 38.92
C GLY A 628 19.34 10.34 39.17
N LYS A 629 18.28 10.28 38.34
CA LYS A 629 17.03 11.01 38.55
C LYS A 629 16.01 10.08 39.21
N SER A 630 15.30 10.59 40.21
CA SER A 630 14.24 9.86 40.92
C SER A 630 13.07 10.80 41.22
N GLY A 631 11.90 10.20 41.47
CA GLY A 631 10.68 10.93 41.81
C GLY A 631 9.67 11.02 40.67
N ILE A 632 8.65 11.84 40.90
CA ILE A 632 7.50 12.04 40.02
C ILE A 632 7.59 13.45 39.44
N ALA A 633 7.59 13.56 38.12
CA ALA A 633 7.60 14.83 37.40
C ALA A 633 6.21 15.12 36.81
N SER A 634 5.56 16.22 37.18
CA SER A 634 4.22 16.56 36.66
C SER A 634 4.29 17.04 35.20
N LEU A 635 3.30 16.64 34.40
CA LEU A 635 3.10 17.10 33.03
C LEU A 635 2.45 18.49 33.05
N LYS A 636 3.09 19.46 32.41
CA LYS A 636 2.66 20.86 32.44
C LYS A 636 2.87 21.57 31.10
N THR A 637 2.16 22.68 30.96
CA THR A 637 2.37 23.71 29.95
C THR A 637 2.92 24.98 30.63
N LYS A 638 3.06 26.11 29.93
CA LYS A 638 3.42 27.38 30.61
C LYS A 638 2.30 27.92 31.51
N GLN A 639 1.05 27.52 31.32
CA GLN A 639 -0.09 28.01 32.12
C GLN A 639 -0.45 27.11 33.30
N GLY A 640 -0.08 25.83 33.29
CA GLY A 640 -0.43 24.94 34.39
C GLY A 640 -0.26 23.47 34.10
N LEU A 641 -0.84 22.64 34.97
CA LEU A 641 -0.73 21.19 34.93
C LEU A 641 -1.77 20.57 33.99
N CYS A 642 -1.40 19.44 33.39
CA CYS A 642 -2.32 18.59 32.64
C CYS A 642 -2.98 17.57 33.58
N THR A 643 -4.30 17.40 33.47
CA THR A 643 -5.08 16.57 34.40
C THR A 643 -6.01 15.61 33.69
N VAL A 644 -6.58 14.67 34.43
CA VAL A 644 -7.68 13.81 33.98
C VAL A 644 -8.90 13.95 34.91
N PRO A 645 -10.13 13.70 34.42
CA PRO A 645 -11.35 13.89 35.21
C PRO A 645 -11.43 13.08 36.51
N THR A 646 -11.15 11.78 36.48
CA THR A 646 -11.40 10.89 37.63
C THR A 646 -10.31 9.88 37.95
N LEU A 647 -9.47 9.48 36.99
CA LEU A 647 -8.54 8.37 37.16
C LEU A 647 -7.25 8.77 37.90
N ALA A 648 -7.08 8.30 39.15
CA ALA A 648 -5.83 8.36 39.91
C ALA A 648 -5.04 7.03 39.79
N GLY A 649 -3.70 7.11 39.81
CA GLY A 649 -2.81 5.94 39.68
C GLY A 649 -2.89 5.22 38.33
N ALA A 650 -3.48 5.86 37.32
CA ALA A 650 -3.74 5.27 36.01
C ALA A 650 -2.45 5.09 35.20
N THR A 651 -2.51 4.31 34.12
CA THR A 651 -1.50 4.37 33.06
C THR A 651 -1.94 5.41 32.02
N VAL A 652 -1.00 6.19 31.52
CA VAL A 652 -1.25 7.19 30.47
C VAL A 652 -0.52 6.77 29.19
N ARG A 653 -1.23 6.75 28.07
CA ARG A 653 -0.73 6.23 26.79
C ARG A 653 -1.38 6.88 25.57
#